data_AF-C1N0K9-F1
#
_entry.id   AF-C1N0K9-F1
#
_cell.length_a   1.000
_cell.length_b   1.000
_cell.length_c   1.000
_cell.angle_alpha   90.00
_cell.angle_beta   90.00
_cell.angle_gamma   90.00
#
_symmetry.space_group_name_H-M   'P 1'
#
loop_
_entity.id
_entity.type
_entity.pdbx_description
1 polymer ?
#
loop_
_entity_poly.entity_id
_entity_poly.type
_entity_poly.pdbx_seq_one_letter_code
_entity_poly.pdbx_strand_id
1 'polypeptide(L)'
;MLGNGARPAVARGKTPSALGIGTKRVVADGGTNATAEPPAAKRSNLGNLGAPSVHDLFASRRDRAPLSTYFHGLKPMQRPSRSLDAAARAMTADTAIGYRVSSDDGATLTTADFRREMLDAGCKAHLLSKEYVSNACRWVVWQQACVARAFPEHLGARGALSKRAVTQRLLYRYERELIRARRPWIRRVMERDTPAGTPAVLVIAAVRRLGGAGGGGGGGGGGAEIEVTDGWYGLAARLDPALSDLLRRGKLHVGQKILVQGAELRGSAEPASPLTDAADELWLALHRNGARPAPWDATLGARRAAATFPLRTIVPNGGNVLRTLVHVERAYPPAWVESGRVDGRTIHRGDAAEARAARAFEAARAEVIERAANDVVLGNGSRYRDDLCDLTDADARREDHEEAVNKTLESKGLLERRVRRCVKLRVSGVRNVEHREARLVGSALLTTYDVDESFLSHVVEGACYELTGDLRPSAFEKAGLELAAGRKTRWRRVSEDALARAGLAPSPTPRKLGGVNDIAAGAVRRGDEFDAVAVLLHASNPMPPDAPRSQWAFALDHTSADGARLLAIEIESRTTEAFASAFEWGAGGGGDKNVHHATVLKFENLTYARRDDENALEVARATEHTRVTVLLPSGSASASAPSSSSSSSSSAAAARDVLAKRLSDGVLDVRALSRRVRALTNAPSPAGKTDPPPPPPPSSSSRSPAAATGRYSIASEMEWSQGFMNAVEAAEAKAAEELERRRTMKEAEDAADAEAEAEAEAAFARAKGGTLTLESEPQA
;
A
#
# COMPACT_ATOMS: atom_id res chain seq x y z
N MET A 1 16.01 -50.21 40.69
CA MET A 1 15.29 -50.97 41.74
C MET A 1 13.97 -50.26 42.01
N LEU A 2 12.89 -51.03 42.23
CA LEU A 2 11.70 -50.74 43.07
C LEU A 2 11.27 -49.26 43.22
N GLY A 3 10.04 -48.85 42.93
CA GLY A 3 8.81 -49.60 42.75
C GLY A 3 7.63 -48.71 43.18
N ASN A 4 6.47 -48.86 42.54
CA ASN A 4 5.30 -48.00 42.77
C ASN A 4 4.63 -48.22 44.14
N GLY A 5 4.24 -47.13 44.77
CA GLY A 5 2.91 -46.95 45.35
C GLY A 5 2.65 -47.38 46.81
N ALA A 6 1.98 -46.48 47.57
CA ALA A 6 0.93 -46.84 48.53
C ALA A 6 0.00 -45.66 48.86
N ARG A 7 -1.29 -45.98 49.03
CA ARG A 7 -2.41 -45.10 49.44
C ARG A 7 -2.35 -44.75 50.95
N PRO A 8 -3.13 -43.77 51.47
CA PRO A 8 -4.56 -43.98 51.85
C PRO A 8 -5.47 -42.77 51.44
N ALA A 9 -6.82 -42.75 51.40
CA ALA A 9 -7.93 -43.45 52.08
C ALA A 9 -8.24 -42.87 53.49
N VAL A 10 -9.47 -42.52 53.93
CA VAL A 10 -10.88 -42.59 53.41
C VAL A 10 -11.70 -41.40 53.99
N ALA A 11 -12.93 -41.15 53.47
CA ALA A 11 -14.07 -40.42 54.10
C ALA A 11 -14.07 -38.86 54.05
N ARG A 12 -15.22 -38.15 53.92
CA ARG A 12 -16.67 -38.50 53.99
C ARG A 12 -17.49 -37.45 53.20
N GLY A 13 -18.63 -37.81 52.60
CA GLY A 13 -19.61 -36.85 52.06
C GLY A 13 -20.77 -37.50 51.29
N LYS A 14 -22.02 -37.32 51.74
CA LYS A 14 -23.24 -37.95 51.16
C LYS A 14 -24.18 -36.88 50.55
N THR A 15 -24.67 -37.15 49.32
CA THR A 15 -26.06 -37.02 48.74
C THR A 15 -27.07 -36.00 49.31
N PRO A 16 -28.04 -35.44 48.55
CA PRO A 16 -28.84 -36.04 47.44
C PRO A 16 -28.89 -35.18 46.13
N SER A 17 -29.22 -35.64 44.90
CA SER A 17 -30.43 -36.25 44.28
C SER A 17 -31.69 -35.35 44.29
N ALA A 18 -32.56 -35.22 43.27
CA ALA A 18 -32.73 -35.96 42.00
C ALA A 18 -33.52 -35.17 40.91
N LEU A 19 -33.24 -35.49 39.64
CA LEU A 19 -34.13 -35.80 38.48
C LEU A 19 -35.48 -35.09 38.21
N GLY A 20 -35.72 -34.82 36.92
CA GLY A 20 -37.05 -34.61 36.31
C GLY A 20 -37.00 -34.44 34.78
N ILE A 21 -37.38 -35.48 34.02
CA ILE A 21 -37.41 -35.51 32.53
C ILE A 21 -38.82 -35.93 32.06
N GLY A 22 -39.35 -35.35 30.97
CA GLY A 22 -40.51 -35.94 30.27
C GLY A 22 -41.21 -35.08 29.20
N THR A 23 -40.89 -35.32 27.92
CA THR A 23 -41.76 -35.40 26.69
C THR A 23 -43.11 -34.64 26.62
N LYS A 24 -43.61 -34.11 25.48
CA LYS A 24 -43.71 -34.73 24.13
C LYS A 24 -44.36 -33.76 23.09
N ARG A 25 -44.02 -33.92 21.78
CA ARG A 25 -44.77 -33.57 20.53
C ARG A 25 -45.51 -32.21 20.37
N VAL A 26 -45.11 -31.46 19.33
CA VAL A 26 -45.95 -30.89 18.23
C VAL A 26 -45.05 -30.90 16.96
N VAL A 27 -45.28 -31.75 15.96
CA VAL A 27 -45.97 -31.48 14.66
C VAL A 27 -45.46 -30.22 13.94
N ALA A 28 -45.05 -30.39 12.67
CA ALA A 28 -44.63 -29.31 11.78
C ALA A 28 -45.81 -28.84 10.92
N ASP A 29 -45.86 -27.54 10.62
CA ASP A 29 -46.31 -27.04 9.32
C ASP A 29 -45.67 -25.69 8.98
N GLY A 30 -45.67 -25.30 7.71
CA GLY A 30 -44.91 -24.16 7.18
C GLY A 30 -45.57 -22.79 7.29
N GLY A 31 -44.78 -21.73 7.11
CA GLY A 31 -45.28 -20.34 7.10
C GLY A 31 -44.17 -19.31 6.91
N THR A 32 -44.12 -18.74 5.71
CA THR A 32 -43.27 -17.62 5.23
C THR A 32 -42.86 -16.57 6.27
N ASN A 33 -41.56 -16.30 6.39
CA ASN A 33 -41.02 -15.13 7.10
C ASN A 33 -41.27 -13.85 6.29
N ALA A 34 -42.23 -13.03 6.73
CA ALA A 34 -42.38 -11.65 6.25
C ALA A 34 -41.36 -10.73 6.94
N THR A 35 -40.71 -9.87 6.17
CA THR A 35 -39.79 -8.83 6.66
C THR A 35 -40.58 -7.70 7.33
N ALA A 36 -40.68 -7.74 8.66
CA ALA A 36 -41.06 -6.57 9.44
C ALA A 36 -39.88 -5.60 9.53
N GLU A 37 -40.07 -4.36 9.09
CA GLU A 37 -39.09 -3.29 9.25
C GLU A 37 -38.74 -3.09 10.74
N PRO A 38 -37.47 -2.87 11.11
CA PRO A 38 -37.16 -2.37 12.44
C PRO A 38 -37.70 -0.93 12.55
N PRO A 39 -38.47 -0.60 13.60
CA PRO A 39 -39.09 0.71 13.69
C PRO A 39 -38.03 1.81 13.70
N ALA A 40 -38.22 2.81 12.83
CA ALA A 40 -37.31 3.94 12.67
C ALA A 40 -36.94 4.52 14.04
N ALA A 41 -35.68 4.31 14.43
CA ALA A 41 -35.16 4.77 15.71
C ALA A 41 -35.14 6.31 15.69
N LYS A 42 -36.22 6.91 16.18
CA LYS A 42 -36.26 8.33 16.54
C LYS A 42 -35.01 8.59 17.35
N ARG A 43 -34.07 9.37 16.77
CA ARG A 43 -32.88 9.84 17.47
C ARG A 43 -33.36 10.61 18.69
N SER A 44 -33.41 9.93 19.83
CA SER A 44 -33.64 10.58 21.10
C SER A 44 -32.46 11.52 21.30
N ASN A 45 -32.78 12.81 21.41
CA ASN A 45 -31.85 13.77 21.98
C ASN A 45 -31.69 13.44 23.46
N LEU A 46 -30.96 12.36 23.78
CA LEU A 46 -30.17 12.33 25.01
C LEU A 46 -29.06 13.36 24.83
N GLY A 47 -29.45 14.61 24.98
CA GLY A 47 -28.52 15.70 25.24
C GLY A 47 -27.65 15.27 26.41
N ASN A 48 -26.35 15.51 26.25
CA ASN A 48 -25.31 15.24 27.22
C ASN A 48 -25.71 15.72 28.64
N LEU A 49 -26.28 14.82 29.45
CA LEU A 49 -26.63 15.02 30.87
C LEU A 49 -25.37 15.00 31.78
N GLY A 50 -24.29 15.62 31.30
CA GLY A 50 -23.21 16.07 32.16
C GLY A 50 -23.62 17.35 32.88
N ALA A 51 -23.01 17.63 34.03
CA ALA A 51 -23.24 18.86 34.78
C ALA A 51 -23.11 20.10 33.87
N PRO A 52 -23.96 21.14 34.06
CA PRO A 52 -23.91 22.35 33.25
C PRO A 52 -22.53 22.98 33.37
N SER A 53 -21.96 23.35 32.21
CA SER A 53 -20.57 23.78 32.16
C SER A 53 -20.39 25.19 32.68
N VAL A 54 -19.55 25.32 33.71
CA VAL A 54 -19.31 26.60 34.40
C VAL A 54 -18.38 27.53 33.59
N HIS A 55 -17.51 26.97 32.74
CA HIS A 55 -16.46 27.74 32.05
C HIS A 55 -16.31 27.44 30.54
N ASP A 56 -17.38 27.06 29.84
CA ASP A 56 -17.30 26.92 28.37
C ASP A 56 -17.38 28.29 27.67
N LEU A 57 -16.23 28.77 27.21
CA LEU A 57 -16.06 29.92 26.29
C LEU A 57 -17.00 29.93 25.08
N PHE A 58 -17.61 28.78 24.74
CA PHE A 58 -18.46 28.59 23.57
C PHE A 58 -19.88 28.11 23.91
N ALA A 59 -20.30 28.01 25.19
CA ALA A 59 -21.69 27.67 25.53
C ALA A 59 -22.71 28.66 24.95
N SER A 60 -22.33 29.94 24.85
CA SER A 60 -23.14 31.00 24.24
C SER A 60 -22.93 31.16 22.72
N ARG A 61 -22.00 30.43 22.10
CA ARG A 61 -21.64 30.58 20.68
C ARG A 61 -22.05 29.35 19.88
N ARG A 62 -23.30 29.39 19.40
CA ARG A 62 -23.90 28.34 18.56
C ARG A 62 -23.23 28.28 17.18
N ASP A 63 -23.03 29.44 16.55
CA ASP A 63 -22.38 29.54 15.24
C ASP A 63 -20.87 29.71 15.36
N ARG A 64 -20.11 28.78 14.76
CA ARG A 64 -18.64 28.77 14.78
C ARG A 64 -18.10 28.89 13.37
N ALA A 65 -17.47 30.01 13.06
CA ALA A 65 -16.78 30.22 11.80
C ALA A 65 -15.33 29.68 11.81
N PRO A 66 -14.78 29.25 10.66
CA PRO A 66 -13.34 29.02 10.49
C PRO A 66 -12.50 30.26 10.85
N LEU A 67 -11.24 30.05 11.25
CA LEU A 67 -10.35 31.15 11.64
C LEU A 67 -10.07 32.12 10.48
N SER A 68 -9.96 31.58 9.26
CA SER A 68 -9.88 32.34 8.01
C SER A 68 -11.11 33.24 7.80
N THR A 69 -12.33 32.71 8.02
CA THR A 69 -13.58 33.51 7.95
C THR A 69 -13.64 34.59 9.04
N TYR A 70 -13.20 34.29 10.27
CA TYR A 70 -13.17 35.27 11.37
C TYR A 70 -12.25 36.47 11.09
N PHE A 71 -11.19 36.28 10.31
CA PHE A 71 -10.30 37.35 9.83
C PHE A 71 -10.60 37.78 8.40
N HIS A 72 -11.84 37.60 7.91
CA HIS A 72 -12.31 38.05 6.60
C HIS A 72 -11.43 37.60 5.41
N GLY A 73 -10.84 36.39 5.50
CA GLY A 73 -9.96 35.83 4.48
C GLY A 73 -8.52 36.34 4.49
N LEU A 74 -8.16 37.25 5.41
CA LEU A 74 -6.79 37.76 5.54
C LEU A 74 -5.81 36.62 5.88
N LYS A 75 -4.66 36.61 5.20
CA LYS A 75 -3.52 35.75 5.55
C LYS A 75 -2.73 36.39 6.71
N PRO A 76 -2.08 35.60 7.59
CA PRO A 76 -1.25 36.12 8.66
C PRO A 76 -0.21 37.12 8.16
N MET A 77 -0.02 38.24 8.88
CA MET A 77 0.93 39.30 8.55
C MET A 77 0.67 40.06 7.23
N GLN A 78 -0.46 39.82 6.55
CA GLN A 78 -0.84 40.57 5.34
C GLN A 78 -1.04 42.07 5.61
N ARG A 79 -1.34 42.45 6.85
CA ARG A 79 -1.39 43.84 7.34
C ARG A 79 -0.62 43.96 8.66
N PRO A 80 0.69 44.26 8.62
CA PRO A 80 1.47 44.46 9.84
C PRO A 80 1.18 45.84 10.46
N SER A 81 0.97 45.89 11.78
CA SER A 81 0.96 47.16 12.53
C SER A 81 2.12 47.22 13.52
N ARG A 82 2.45 48.45 13.95
CA ARG A 82 3.50 48.71 14.94
C ARG A 82 2.97 48.78 16.39
N SER A 83 1.66 48.64 16.61
CA SER A 83 0.97 48.94 17.89
C SER A 83 1.04 47.84 18.96
N LEU A 84 1.84 46.79 18.73
CA LEU A 84 2.11 45.74 19.71
C LEU A 84 3.33 46.07 20.55
N ASP A 85 3.26 45.75 21.85
CA ASP A 85 4.40 45.76 22.76
C ASP A 85 5.60 44.96 22.19
N ALA A 86 6.82 45.41 22.49
CA ALA A 86 8.06 44.82 22.00
C ALA A 86 8.25 43.37 22.50
N ALA A 87 7.94 43.08 23.77
CA ALA A 87 8.06 41.72 24.30
C ALA A 87 7.03 40.78 23.65
N ALA A 88 5.78 41.22 23.49
CA ALA A 88 4.76 40.49 22.72
C ALA A 88 5.17 40.26 21.25
N ARG A 89 5.85 41.23 20.63
CA ARG A 89 6.34 41.15 19.24
C ARG A 89 7.46 40.12 19.07
N ALA A 90 8.40 40.05 20.02
CA ALA A 90 9.53 39.12 20.00
C ALA A 90 9.21 37.73 20.60
N MET A 91 8.05 37.54 21.23
CA MET A 91 7.72 36.36 22.01
C MET A 91 7.78 35.02 21.23
N THR A 92 8.68 34.14 21.68
CA THR A 92 8.77 32.71 21.35
C THR A 92 8.00 31.85 22.37
N ALA A 93 7.79 30.56 22.05
CA ALA A 93 7.16 29.60 22.97
C ALA A 93 7.90 29.47 24.31
N ASP A 94 9.22 29.63 24.31
CA ASP A 94 10.04 29.56 25.52
C ASP A 94 9.90 30.82 26.37
N THR A 95 9.95 32.00 25.76
CA THR A 95 9.78 33.28 26.50
C THR A 95 8.36 33.46 27.07
N ALA A 96 7.36 32.79 26.49
CA ALA A 96 5.96 32.93 26.90
C ALA A 96 5.67 32.44 28.33
N ILE A 97 6.46 31.50 28.87
CA ILE A 97 6.29 31.02 30.25
C ILE A 97 6.65 32.10 31.30
N GLY A 98 7.61 32.97 30.96
CA GLY A 98 8.08 34.06 31.82
C GLY A 98 7.31 35.36 31.63
N TYR A 99 6.50 35.48 30.57
CA TYR A 99 5.78 36.70 30.24
C TYR A 99 4.83 37.13 31.36
N ARG A 100 4.74 38.45 31.56
CA ARG A 100 3.93 39.08 32.59
C ARG A 100 2.77 39.79 31.92
N VAL A 101 1.55 39.38 32.25
CA VAL A 101 0.32 39.88 31.60
C VAL A 101 -0.20 41.09 32.36
N SER A 102 -0.43 42.20 31.67
CA SER A 102 -1.02 43.39 32.30
C SER A 102 -2.51 43.19 32.65
N SER A 103 -2.88 43.60 33.86
CA SER A 103 -4.25 43.89 34.28
C SER A 103 -4.68 45.27 33.76
N ASP A 104 -5.98 45.53 33.81
CA ASP A 104 -6.55 46.82 33.44
C ASP A 104 -6.07 47.94 34.39
N ASP A 105 -5.72 47.58 35.64
CA ASP A 105 -5.14 48.46 36.67
C ASP A 105 -3.61 48.69 36.52
N GLY A 106 -3.01 48.25 35.41
CA GLY A 106 -1.56 48.35 35.16
C GLY A 106 -0.68 47.33 35.92
N ALA A 107 -1.22 46.64 36.93
CA ALA A 107 -0.53 45.56 37.63
C ALA A 107 -0.16 44.41 36.68
N THR A 108 0.97 43.74 36.93
CA THR A 108 1.47 42.65 36.09
C THR A 108 1.32 41.28 36.75
N LEU A 109 0.71 40.33 36.05
CA LEU A 109 0.32 39.03 36.57
C LEU A 109 1.33 37.93 36.23
N THR A 110 1.61 37.08 37.21
CA THR A 110 2.40 35.85 37.08
C THR A 110 1.52 34.62 36.92
N THR A 111 2.13 33.47 36.64
CA THR A 111 1.44 32.16 36.63
C THR A 111 0.84 31.80 37.99
N ALA A 112 1.43 32.27 39.11
CA ALA A 112 0.88 32.07 40.44
C ALA A 112 -0.37 32.92 40.69
N ASP A 113 -0.43 34.14 40.13
CA ASP A 113 -1.60 35.01 40.23
C ASP A 113 -2.75 34.47 39.39
N PHE A 114 -2.49 34.00 38.16
CA PHE A 114 -3.50 33.29 37.37
C PHE A 114 -4.00 32.02 38.06
N ARG A 115 -3.14 31.28 38.77
CA ARG A 115 -3.59 30.13 39.58
C ARG A 115 -4.57 30.58 40.66
N ARG A 116 -4.31 31.69 41.35
CA ARG A 116 -5.23 32.25 42.36
C ARG A 116 -6.55 32.68 41.72
N GLU A 117 -6.52 33.44 40.63
CA GLU A 117 -7.75 33.83 39.89
C GLU A 117 -8.61 32.63 39.45
N MET A 118 -7.98 31.52 39.06
CA MET A 118 -8.72 30.30 38.71
C MET A 118 -9.39 29.64 39.93
N LEU A 119 -8.76 29.65 41.10
CA LEU A 119 -9.35 29.15 42.34
C LEU A 119 -10.51 30.05 42.79
N ASP A 120 -10.31 31.38 42.73
CA ASP A 120 -11.35 32.38 43.05
C ASP A 120 -12.56 32.25 42.11
N ALA A 121 -12.34 31.84 40.85
CA ALA A 121 -13.38 31.52 39.88
C ALA A 121 -14.04 30.14 40.07
N GLY A 122 -13.65 29.35 41.08
CA GLY A 122 -14.26 28.07 41.44
C GLY A 122 -13.51 26.80 40.99
N CYS A 123 -12.28 26.91 40.48
CA CYS A 123 -11.48 25.72 40.16
C CYS A 123 -11.06 24.96 41.42
N LYS A 124 -11.06 23.62 41.37
CA LYS A 124 -10.70 22.75 42.49
C LYS A 124 -9.19 22.69 42.67
N ALA A 125 -8.69 23.05 43.85
CA ALA A 125 -7.26 23.16 44.13
C ALA A 125 -6.45 21.87 43.89
N HIS A 126 -7.03 20.69 44.14
CA HIS A 126 -6.36 19.40 43.94
C HIS A 126 -6.23 19.00 42.46
N LEU A 127 -6.99 19.60 41.54
CA LEU A 127 -6.84 19.41 40.09
C LEU A 127 -5.91 20.46 39.47
N LEU A 128 -5.60 21.54 40.20
CA LEU A 128 -4.90 22.71 39.68
C LEU A 128 -3.48 22.81 40.26
N SER A 129 -2.59 21.95 39.76
CA SER A 129 -1.16 21.98 40.10
C SER A 129 -0.49 23.27 39.58
N LYS A 130 0.68 23.63 40.12
CA LYS A 130 1.41 24.84 39.68
C LYS A 130 1.96 24.65 38.26
N GLU A 131 2.41 23.45 37.98
CA GLU A 131 2.99 22.96 36.73
C GLU A 131 1.95 23.00 35.60
N TYR A 132 0.71 22.55 35.89
CA TYR A 132 -0.40 22.62 34.95
C TYR A 132 -0.73 24.06 34.54
N VAL A 133 -0.84 24.98 35.51
CA VAL A 133 -1.10 26.40 35.22
C VAL A 133 0.07 27.04 34.48
N SER A 134 1.32 26.73 34.86
CA SER A 134 2.51 27.24 34.17
C SER A 134 2.56 26.82 32.70
N ASN A 135 2.35 25.54 32.41
CA ASN A 135 2.25 25.00 31.06
C ASN A 135 1.06 25.61 30.27
N ALA A 136 -0.12 25.68 30.89
CA ALA A 136 -1.30 26.26 30.26
C ALA A 136 -1.10 27.74 29.90
N CYS A 137 -0.47 28.52 30.79
CA CYS A 137 -0.08 29.91 30.55
C CYS A 137 0.89 30.03 29.36
N ARG A 138 1.98 29.24 29.33
CA ARG A 138 2.96 29.22 28.21
C ARG A 138 2.25 29.16 26.85
N TRP A 139 1.35 28.19 26.66
CA TRP A 139 0.66 28.00 25.38
C TRP A 139 -0.45 29.03 25.12
N VAL A 140 -1.22 29.45 26.13
CA VAL A 140 -2.24 30.50 25.94
C VAL A 140 -1.60 31.83 25.56
N VAL A 141 -0.57 32.25 26.29
CA VAL A 141 0.12 33.52 26.08
C VAL A 141 0.83 33.53 24.72
N TRP A 142 1.59 32.48 24.39
CA TRP A 142 2.23 32.37 23.08
C TRP A 142 1.20 32.39 21.93
N GLN A 143 0.08 31.67 22.07
CA GLN A 143 -0.99 31.71 21.08
C GLN A 143 -1.59 33.11 20.92
N GLN A 144 -1.87 33.82 22.02
CA GLN A 144 -2.40 35.18 21.95
C GLN A 144 -1.41 36.16 21.31
N ALA A 145 -0.12 36.09 21.63
CA ALA A 145 0.91 36.87 20.96
C ALA A 145 0.99 36.56 19.46
N CYS A 146 1.00 35.28 19.07
CA CYS A 146 0.98 34.86 17.66
C CYS A 146 -0.21 35.44 16.89
N VAL A 147 -1.43 35.33 17.43
CA VAL A 147 -2.64 35.84 16.76
C VAL A 147 -2.64 37.38 16.71
N ALA A 148 -2.21 38.05 17.78
CA ALA A 148 -2.12 39.51 17.79
C ALA A 148 -1.12 40.03 16.75
N ARG A 149 0.07 39.41 16.62
CA ARG A 149 1.06 39.73 15.57
C ARG A 149 0.53 39.45 14.16
N ALA A 150 -0.24 38.38 13.99
CA ALA A 150 -0.79 37.99 12.69
C ALA A 150 -1.91 38.92 12.20
N PHE A 151 -2.76 39.42 13.11
CA PHE A 151 -3.93 40.25 12.80
C PHE A 151 -4.08 41.47 13.75
N PRO A 152 -3.15 42.44 13.71
CA PRO A 152 -3.11 43.52 14.70
C PRO A 152 -4.34 44.43 14.69
N GLU A 153 -4.92 44.71 13.52
CA GLU A 153 -6.11 45.57 13.37
C GLU A 153 -7.35 45.01 14.10
N HIS A 154 -7.48 43.68 14.17
CA HIS A 154 -8.68 43.00 14.69
C HIS A 154 -8.64 42.79 16.21
N LEU A 155 -7.43 42.76 16.78
CA LEU A 155 -7.18 42.31 18.15
C LEU A 155 -6.27 43.24 18.98
N GLY A 156 -5.49 44.11 18.35
CA GLY A 156 -4.72 45.16 19.00
C GLY A 156 -5.60 46.18 19.72
N ALA A 157 -6.81 46.44 19.20
CA ALA A 157 -7.83 47.27 19.84
C ALA A 157 -8.68 46.54 20.91
N ARG A 158 -8.47 45.23 21.12
CA ARG A 158 -9.33 44.37 21.98
C ARG A 158 -8.58 43.56 23.05
N GLY A 159 -7.30 43.86 23.29
CA GLY A 159 -6.54 43.29 24.41
C GLY A 159 -6.38 41.78 24.37
N ALA A 160 -5.86 41.22 23.27
CA ALA A 160 -5.62 39.76 23.14
C ALA A 160 -4.75 39.17 24.28
N LEU A 161 -3.79 39.96 24.78
CA LEU A 161 -2.92 39.63 25.92
C LEU A 161 -3.38 40.29 27.24
N SER A 162 -4.66 40.60 27.40
CA SER A 162 -5.21 41.09 28.69
C SER A 162 -5.39 39.96 29.70
N LYS A 163 -5.36 40.30 31.00
CA LYS A 163 -5.82 39.45 32.12
C LYS A 163 -7.06 38.64 31.73
N ARG A 164 -8.15 39.33 31.38
CA ARG A 164 -9.44 38.71 31.04
C ARG A 164 -9.34 37.69 29.90
N ALA A 165 -8.61 38.02 28.84
CA ALA A 165 -8.44 37.15 27.67
C ALA A 165 -7.62 35.88 27.98
N VAL A 166 -6.67 35.97 28.92
CA VAL A 166 -5.87 34.82 29.37
C VAL A 166 -6.67 33.97 30.36
N THR A 167 -7.23 34.55 31.43
CA THR A 167 -7.99 33.84 32.47
C THR A 167 -9.16 33.05 31.88
N GLN A 168 -9.94 33.63 30.96
CA GLN A 168 -11.03 32.91 30.28
C GLN A 168 -10.56 31.65 29.52
N ARG A 169 -9.35 31.68 28.93
CA ARG A 169 -8.79 30.53 28.22
C ARG A 169 -8.21 29.47 29.14
N LEU A 170 -7.66 29.87 30.29
CA LEU A 170 -7.21 28.95 31.33
C LEU A 170 -8.39 28.19 31.96
N LEU A 171 -9.47 28.89 32.30
CA LEU A 171 -10.72 28.30 32.81
C LEU A 171 -11.32 27.31 31.79
N TYR A 172 -11.34 27.68 30.51
CA TYR A 172 -11.78 26.78 29.42
C TYR A 172 -10.91 25.52 29.26
N ARG A 173 -9.59 25.63 29.45
CA ARG A 173 -8.69 24.45 29.45
C ARG A 173 -8.99 23.54 30.63
N TYR A 174 -9.08 24.09 31.83
CA TYR A 174 -9.45 23.37 33.05
C TYR A 174 -10.77 22.60 32.88
N GLU A 175 -11.83 23.27 32.42
CA GLU A 175 -13.13 22.67 32.13
C GLU A 175 -13.03 21.53 31.11
N ARG A 176 -12.32 21.74 29.99
CA ARG A 176 -12.24 20.73 28.93
C ARG A 176 -11.41 19.51 29.30
N GLU A 177 -10.26 19.72 29.93
CA GLU A 177 -9.30 18.66 30.16
C GLU A 177 -9.52 17.96 31.50
N LEU A 178 -9.73 18.72 32.58
CA LEU A 178 -9.75 18.19 33.94
C LEU A 178 -11.17 17.85 34.40
N ILE A 179 -12.19 18.62 34.00
CA ILE A 179 -13.61 18.32 34.33
C ILE A 179 -14.23 17.38 33.30
N ARG A 180 -14.09 17.67 32.00
CA ARG A 180 -14.68 16.85 30.92
C ARG A 180 -13.79 15.74 30.38
N ALA A 181 -12.60 15.52 30.95
CA ALA A 181 -11.63 14.49 30.56
C ALA A 181 -11.22 14.47 29.06
N ARG A 182 -11.40 15.58 28.31
CA ARG A 182 -11.12 15.63 26.85
C ARG A 182 -9.64 15.89 26.58
N ARG A 183 -8.82 14.87 26.84
CA ARG A 183 -7.36 14.91 26.78
C ARG A 183 -6.82 15.27 25.37
N PRO A 184 -5.83 16.19 25.28
CA PRO A 184 -5.14 16.56 24.04
C PRO A 184 -4.46 15.38 23.33
N TRP A 185 -3.96 15.57 22.10
CA TRP A 185 -3.36 14.48 21.33
C TRP A 185 -1.99 14.09 21.88
N ILE A 186 -1.13 15.06 22.20
CA ILE A 186 0.19 14.77 22.79
C ILE A 186 0.04 14.01 24.10
N ARG A 187 -0.89 14.46 24.96
CA ARG A 187 -1.21 13.79 26.22
C ARG A 187 -1.63 12.33 26.03
N ARG A 188 -2.58 12.05 25.13
CA ARG A 188 -3.01 10.66 24.84
C ARG A 188 -1.90 9.81 24.20
N VAL A 189 -0.96 10.40 23.49
CA VAL A 189 0.19 9.69 22.92
C VAL A 189 1.18 9.30 24.01
N MET A 190 1.52 10.23 24.91
CA MET A 190 2.45 9.99 26.02
C MET A 190 1.86 9.03 27.08
N GLU A 191 0.56 9.16 27.37
CA GLU A 191 -0.21 8.24 28.21
C GLU A 191 -0.55 6.91 27.50
N ARG A 192 0.01 6.64 26.30
CA ARG A 192 -0.17 5.41 25.47
C ARG A 192 -1.60 5.08 24.98
N ASP A 193 -2.60 5.85 25.39
CA ASP A 193 -4.01 5.76 24.95
C ASP A 193 -4.27 6.05 23.46
N THR A 194 -3.28 6.52 22.70
CA THR A 194 -3.41 6.73 21.26
C THR A 194 -2.06 6.52 20.56
N PRO A 195 -1.97 5.70 19.50
CA PRO A 195 -0.71 5.51 18.78
C PRO A 195 -0.19 6.82 18.18
N ALA A 196 1.10 7.12 18.35
CA ALA A 196 1.77 8.26 17.72
C ALA A 196 1.67 8.28 16.18
N GLY A 197 1.48 7.10 15.57
CA GLY A 197 1.26 6.97 14.13
C GLY A 197 -0.08 7.52 13.64
N THR A 198 -1.00 7.85 14.55
CA THR A 198 -2.28 8.47 14.18
C THR A 198 -2.09 9.87 13.59
N PRO A 199 -2.82 10.24 12.53
CA PRO A 199 -2.72 11.57 11.92
C PRO A 199 -3.02 12.70 12.91
N ALA A 200 -2.14 13.71 12.96
CA ALA A 200 -2.30 14.91 13.78
C ALA A 200 -1.70 16.15 13.09
N VAL A 201 -2.21 17.33 13.41
CA VAL A 201 -1.57 18.60 13.04
C VAL A 201 -0.92 19.20 14.28
N LEU A 202 0.39 19.40 14.23
CA LEU A 202 1.20 20.01 15.28
C LEU A 202 1.79 21.33 14.78
N VAL A 203 2.32 22.15 15.68
CA VAL A 203 3.13 23.34 15.32
C VAL A 203 4.52 23.20 15.92
N ILE A 204 5.54 23.63 15.18
CA ILE A 204 6.93 23.64 15.64
C ILE A 204 7.10 24.80 16.62
N ALA A 205 7.36 24.51 17.89
CA ALA A 205 7.47 25.49 18.96
C ALA A 205 8.89 26.05 19.09
N ALA A 206 9.91 25.19 18.95
CA ALA A 206 11.32 25.55 19.05
C ALA A 206 12.19 24.60 18.19
N VAL A 207 13.39 25.05 17.81
CA VAL A 207 14.47 24.16 17.34
C VAL A 207 15.42 23.99 18.50
N ARG A 208 15.63 22.74 18.94
CA ARG A 208 16.53 22.40 20.05
C ARG A 208 17.95 22.09 19.54
N ARG A 209 18.07 21.47 18.35
CA ARG A 209 19.35 21.11 17.72
C ARG A 209 19.18 20.93 16.22
N LEU A 210 20.03 21.55 15.38
CA LEU A 210 19.91 21.43 13.91
C LEU A 210 20.46 20.11 13.32
N GLY A 211 21.20 19.32 14.11
CA GLY A 211 21.86 18.09 13.64
C GLY A 211 23.15 18.36 12.86
N GLY A 212 24.08 17.39 12.88
CA GLY A 212 25.33 17.47 12.12
C GLY A 212 25.14 17.18 10.63
N ALA A 213 25.96 17.79 9.77
CA ALA A 213 25.87 17.60 8.32
C ALA A 213 26.49 16.29 7.80
N GLY A 214 27.30 15.60 8.62
CA GLY A 214 28.02 14.38 8.24
C GLY A 214 27.60 13.17 9.06
N GLY A 215 27.22 12.09 8.38
CA GLY A 215 27.08 10.75 8.97
C GLY A 215 28.46 10.09 9.14
N GLY A 216 29.22 10.53 10.15
CA GLY A 216 30.44 9.84 10.59
C GLY A 216 30.09 8.66 11.51
N GLY A 217 30.77 7.52 11.34
CA GLY A 217 30.50 6.31 12.10
C GLY A 217 30.77 6.46 13.59
N GLY A 218 29.75 6.15 14.40
CA GLY A 218 29.77 6.20 15.87
C GLY A 218 28.33 6.14 16.37
N GLY A 219 28.02 5.24 17.30
CA GLY A 219 26.64 4.96 17.72
C GLY A 219 25.93 6.20 18.26
N GLY A 220 24.87 6.66 17.57
CA GLY A 220 24.10 7.85 17.98
C GLY A 220 24.02 8.96 16.92
N GLY A 221 23.74 8.62 15.65
CA GLY A 221 23.58 9.58 14.55
C GLY A 221 22.45 10.59 14.78
N GLY A 222 22.76 11.70 15.45
CA GLY A 222 21.79 12.68 15.93
C GLY A 222 21.21 13.58 14.85
N GLY A 223 20.13 13.10 14.20
CA GLY A 223 19.22 13.93 13.40
C GLY A 223 18.70 15.15 14.18
N ALA A 224 18.18 16.14 13.46
CA ALA A 224 17.73 17.39 14.06
C ALA A 224 16.63 17.16 15.09
N GLU A 225 16.58 18.00 16.12
CA GLU A 225 15.65 17.92 17.24
C GLU A 225 14.91 19.25 17.40
N ILE A 226 13.60 19.15 17.47
CA ILE A 226 12.66 20.27 17.57
C ILE A 226 11.68 19.98 18.72
N GLU A 227 11.05 21.03 19.25
CA GLU A 227 9.86 20.86 20.09
C GLU A 227 8.62 21.05 19.20
N VAL A 228 7.66 20.14 19.29
CA VAL A 228 6.34 20.24 18.65
C VAL A 228 5.25 20.33 19.70
N THR A 229 4.15 21.02 19.37
CA THR A 229 2.99 21.13 20.27
C THR A 229 1.67 20.96 19.51
N ASP A 230 0.68 20.38 20.18
CA ASP A 230 -0.73 20.38 19.76
C ASP A 230 -1.51 21.61 20.30
N GLY A 231 -0.79 22.56 20.91
CA GLY A 231 -1.33 23.74 21.57
C GLY A 231 -1.73 23.52 23.04
N TRP A 232 -1.47 22.34 23.62
CA TRP A 232 -1.72 22.04 25.03
C TRP A 232 -0.49 21.57 25.78
N TYR A 233 0.35 20.78 25.12
CA TYR A 233 1.61 20.28 25.67
C TYR A 233 2.73 20.38 24.65
N GLY A 234 3.97 20.45 25.11
CA GLY A 234 5.15 20.30 24.27
C GLY A 234 5.61 18.85 24.26
N LEU A 235 6.26 18.42 23.18
CA LEU A 235 6.94 17.14 23.09
C LEU A 235 8.17 17.28 22.19
N ALA A 236 9.29 16.67 22.59
CA ALA A 236 10.47 16.60 21.75
C ALA A 236 10.18 15.75 20.49
N ALA A 237 10.75 16.14 19.36
CA ALA A 237 10.65 15.39 18.11
C ALA A 237 11.99 15.38 17.38
N ARG A 238 12.40 14.19 16.94
CA ARG A 238 13.63 13.98 16.18
C ARG A 238 13.30 13.69 14.73
N LEU A 239 14.00 14.39 13.85
CA LEU A 239 13.78 14.39 12.42
C LEU A 239 14.70 13.37 11.73
N ASP A 240 14.16 12.66 10.74
CA ASP A 240 14.99 11.88 9.81
C ASP A 240 15.96 12.78 8.99
N PRO A 241 16.93 12.23 8.24
CA PRO A 241 17.90 13.02 7.50
C PRO A 241 17.27 13.97 6.47
N ALA A 242 16.15 13.60 5.85
CA ALA A 242 15.48 14.40 4.82
C ALA A 242 14.68 15.56 5.42
N LEU A 243 14.02 15.37 6.57
CA LEU A 243 13.41 16.45 7.33
C LEU A 243 14.46 17.37 7.98
N SER A 244 15.59 16.81 8.44
CA SER A 244 16.73 17.59 8.97
C SER A 244 17.36 18.48 7.90
N ASP A 245 17.43 18.02 6.64
CA ASP A 245 17.85 18.84 5.50
C ASP A 245 16.84 19.96 5.17
N LEU A 246 15.53 19.68 5.23
CA LEU A 246 14.50 20.71 5.05
C LEU A 246 14.52 21.78 6.15
N LEU A 247 14.83 21.41 7.39
CA LEU A 247 15.06 22.34 8.51
C LEU A 247 16.28 23.24 8.24
N ARG A 248 17.42 22.65 7.86
CA ARG A 248 18.65 23.42 7.52
C ARG A 248 18.45 24.37 6.34
N ARG A 249 17.60 24.00 5.37
CA ARG A 249 17.22 24.85 4.22
C ARG A 249 16.11 25.86 4.53
N GLY A 250 15.62 25.95 5.77
CA GLY A 250 14.54 26.85 6.18
C GLY A 250 13.15 26.52 5.61
N LYS A 251 12.99 25.37 4.92
CA LYS A 251 11.68 24.89 4.43
C LYS A 251 10.81 24.30 5.54
N LEU A 252 11.45 23.88 6.63
CA LEU A 252 10.84 23.55 7.90
C LEU A 252 11.27 24.63 8.92
N HIS A 253 10.35 25.24 9.67
CA HIS A 253 10.70 26.34 10.61
C HIS A 253 9.75 26.48 11.81
N VAL A 254 10.19 27.22 12.84
CA VAL A 254 9.37 27.56 14.03
C VAL A 254 8.11 28.32 13.62
N GLY A 255 7.00 28.05 14.31
CA GLY A 255 5.67 28.59 14.03
C GLY A 255 4.93 27.92 12.86
N GLN A 256 5.61 27.08 12.07
CA GLN A 256 4.99 26.33 10.98
C GLN A 256 4.11 25.20 11.51
N LYS A 257 2.89 25.10 10.99
CA LYS A 257 2.02 23.94 11.23
C LYS A 257 2.42 22.80 10.30
N ILE A 258 2.48 21.59 10.85
CA ILE A 258 2.79 20.36 10.11
C ILE A 258 1.73 19.30 10.40
N LEU A 259 1.22 18.68 9.35
CA LEU A 259 0.56 17.39 9.42
C LEU A 259 1.63 16.33 9.63
N VAL A 260 1.45 15.48 10.64
CA VAL A 260 2.24 14.28 10.90
C VAL A 260 1.32 13.06 10.89
N GLN A 261 1.79 11.97 10.30
CA GLN A 261 1.15 10.65 10.33
C GLN A 261 2.22 9.57 10.19
N GLY A 262 2.01 8.40 10.78
CA GLY A 262 3.05 7.34 10.81
C GLY A 262 4.30 7.70 11.63
N ALA A 263 4.18 8.63 12.59
CA ALA A 263 5.24 8.90 13.58
C ALA A 263 5.33 7.78 14.64
N GLU A 264 6.47 7.66 15.30
CA GLU A 264 6.69 6.71 16.39
C GLU A 264 6.98 7.45 17.70
N LEU A 265 6.44 6.99 18.83
CA LEU A 265 6.85 7.47 20.15
C LEU A 265 7.98 6.58 20.68
N ARG A 266 9.15 7.19 20.91
CA ARG A 266 10.37 6.53 21.41
C ARG A 266 10.80 7.21 22.73
N GLY A 267 11.72 6.57 23.46
CA GLY A 267 12.05 6.93 24.86
C GLY A 267 11.69 5.78 25.80
N SER A 268 11.28 6.12 27.03
CA SER A 268 10.68 5.17 27.99
C SER A 268 9.52 4.39 27.37
N ALA A 269 9.35 3.12 27.76
CA ALA A 269 8.23 2.28 27.33
C ALA A 269 6.92 2.64 28.06
N GLU A 270 7.03 3.09 29.31
CA GLU A 270 5.89 3.32 30.20
C GLU A 270 4.99 4.50 29.74
N PRO A 271 3.70 4.51 30.15
CA PRO A 271 2.85 5.70 30.03
C PRO A 271 3.34 6.83 30.93
N ALA A 272 3.52 8.02 30.38
CA ALA A 272 3.91 9.21 31.14
C ALA A 272 2.91 10.35 30.97
N SER A 273 2.65 11.07 32.06
CA SER A 273 1.90 12.33 32.02
C SER A 273 2.80 13.44 31.45
N PRO A 274 2.32 14.35 30.60
CA PRO A 274 3.15 15.41 29.98
C PRO A 274 3.81 16.43 30.93
N LEU A 275 3.60 16.31 32.25
CA LEU A 275 4.09 17.24 33.28
C LEU A 275 4.90 16.53 34.38
N THR A 276 5.29 15.27 34.16
CA THR A 276 6.19 14.51 35.05
C THR A 276 7.54 14.32 34.39
N ASP A 277 8.63 14.25 35.15
CA ASP A 277 10.01 14.16 34.63
C ASP A 277 10.23 13.02 33.62
N ALA A 278 9.50 11.90 33.75
CA ALA A 278 9.49 10.80 32.78
C ALA A 278 9.03 11.20 31.35
N ALA A 279 8.39 12.37 31.20
CA ALA A 279 8.03 12.96 29.92
C ALA A 279 9.25 13.41 29.11
N ASP A 280 10.34 13.84 29.77
CA ASP A 280 11.51 14.40 29.09
C ASP A 280 12.34 13.32 28.37
N GLU A 281 12.16 12.05 28.74
CA GLU A 281 12.72 10.90 28.01
C GLU A 281 11.96 10.60 26.71
N LEU A 282 10.71 11.05 26.57
CA LEU A 282 9.83 10.73 25.45
C LEU A 282 10.02 11.70 24.28
N TRP A 283 10.05 11.15 23.06
CA TRP A 283 10.15 11.95 21.83
C TRP A 283 9.50 11.26 20.62
N LEU A 284 9.02 12.07 19.67
CA LEU A 284 8.46 11.61 18.41
C LEU A 284 9.54 11.44 17.34
N ALA A 285 9.65 10.25 16.75
CA ALA A 285 10.36 10.06 15.49
C ALA A 285 9.46 10.57 14.35
N LEU A 286 9.91 11.62 13.66
CA LEU A 286 9.22 12.19 12.51
C LEU A 286 9.93 11.82 11.21
N HIS A 287 9.13 11.38 10.24
CA HIS A 287 9.59 10.81 8.98
C HIS A 287 9.10 11.63 7.78
N ARG A 288 9.95 11.81 6.77
CA ARG A 288 9.69 12.63 5.58
C ARG A 288 8.47 12.16 4.79
N ASN A 289 8.20 10.87 4.74
CA ASN A 289 7.03 10.29 4.08
C ASN A 289 5.77 10.34 4.96
N GLY A 290 5.90 10.72 6.24
CA GLY A 290 4.81 10.95 7.19
C GLY A 290 4.47 12.42 7.45
N ALA A 291 5.36 13.37 7.10
CA ALA A 291 5.21 14.79 7.45
C ALA A 291 5.00 15.72 6.23
N ARG A 292 4.02 16.63 6.33
CA ARG A 292 3.75 17.68 5.33
C ARG A 292 3.39 19.01 6.02
N PRO A 293 3.73 20.17 5.45
CA PRO A 293 3.19 21.45 5.93
C PRO A 293 1.65 21.47 5.89
N ALA A 294 1.04 22.05 6.90
CA ALA A 294 -0.41 22.21 7.04
C ALA A 294 -0.81 23.69 6.89
N PRO A 295 -2.05 23.99 6.45
CA PRO A 295 -2.56 25.36 6.36
C PRO A 295 -2.43 26.14 7.67
N TRP A 296 -2.22 27.46 7.57
CA TRP A 296 -2.00 28.33 8.74
C TRP A 296 -3.20 28.33 9.71
N ASP A 297 -4.42 28.12 9.21
CA ASP A 297 -5.67 28.06 9.96
C ASP A 297 -6.07 26.64 10.39
N ALA A 298 -5.31 25.61 10.01
CA ALA A 298 -5.59 24.22 10.37
C ALA A 298 -5.67 24.03 11.89
N THR A 299 -6.68 23.28 12.34
CA THR A 299 -6.87 22.93 13.75
C THR A 299 -5.77 21.98 14.23
N LEU A 300 -5.13 22.33 15.36
CA LEU A 300 -4.11 21.49 15.98
C LEU A 300 -4.71 20.26 16.69
N GLY A 301 -3.89 19.23 16.85
CA GLY A 301 -4.26 17.95 17.46
C GLY A 301 -4.71 16.90 16.45
N ALA A 302 -5.45 15.90 16.94
CA ALA A 302 -5.84 14.71 16.19
C ALA A 302 -6.66 15.03 14.92
N ARG A 303 -6.36 14.31 13.84
CA ARG A 303 -7.14 14.28 12.60
C ARG A 303 -7.83 12.91 12.49
N ARG A 304 -9.07 12.89 11.96
CA ARG A 304 -9.87 11.65 11.83
C ARG A 304 -9.35 10.71 10.74
N ALA A 305 -8.92 11.27 9.62
CA ALA A 305 -8.45 10.54 8.45
C ALA A 305 -6.96 10.77 8.19
N ALA A 306 -6.29 9.74 7.66
CA ALA A 306 -4.94 9.84 7.11
C ALA A 306 -4.98 10.55 5.75
N ALA A 307 -3.99 11.39 5.49
CA ALA A 307 -3.86 12.07 4.20
C ALA A 307 -3.19 11.16 3.18
N THR A 308 -3.77 11.10 1.97
CA THR A 308 -3.16 10.42 0.83
C THR A 308 -2.01 11.26 0.27
N PHE A 309 -0.80 10.69 0.20
CA PHE A 309 0.35 11.39 -0.39
C PHE A 309 0.61 10.89 -1.83
N PRO A 310 0.81 11.78 -2.82
CA PRO A 310 1.10 11.38 -4.19
C PRO A 310 2.43 10.64 -4.31
N LEU A 311 2.50 9.64 -5.21
CA LEU A 311 3.68 8.78 -5.41
C LEU A 311 4.98 9.57 -5.62
N ARG A 312 4.97 10.62 -6.46
CA ARG A 312 6.10 11.55 -6.67
C ARG A 312 6.71 12.18 -5.40
N THR A 313 5.96 12.23 -4.29
CA THR A 313 6.39 12.87 -3.04
C THR A 313 7.03 11.90 -2.03
N ILE A 314 7.04 10.61 -2.36
CA ILE A 314 7.63 9.55 -1.56
C ILE A 314 9.12 9.49 -1.87
N VAL A 315 9.97 9.52 -0.84
CA VAL A 315 11.43 9.39 -0.98
C VAL A 315 11.92 8.08 -0.37
N PRO A 316 12.92 7.42 -0.96
CA PRO A 316 13.66 6.34 -0.30
C PRO A 316 14.16 6.77 1.09
N ASN A 317 14.14 5.85 2.05
CA ASN A 317 14.61 6.07 3.44
C ASN A 317 13.86 7.16 4.23
N GLY A 318 12.77 7.75 3.70
CA GLY A 318 11.95 8.76 4.39
C GLY A 318 10.92 8.19 5.37
N GLY A 319 11.11 6.96 5.86
CA GLY A 319 10.13 6.20 6.63
C GLY A 319 8.94 5.66 5.81
N ASN A 320 8.03 4.94 6.48
CA ASN A 320 6.93 4.22 5.81
C ASN A 320 5.81 5.19 5.35
N VAL A 321 5.07 4.78 4.33
CA VAL A 321 4.00 5.57 3.70
C VAL A 321 2.64 5.06 4.16
N LEU A 322 1.95 5.82 5.02
CA LEU A 322 0.68 5.38 5.61
C LEU A 322 -0.46 5.28 4.59
N ARG A 323 -0.50 6.15 3.57
CA ARG A 323 -1.52 6.16 2.51
C ARG A 323 -1.01 6.79 1.23
N THR A 324 -1.21 6.10 0.10
CA THR A 324 -0.96 6.64 -1.25
C THR A 324 -1.99 6.10 -2.25
N LEU A 325 -2.03 6.68 -3.44
CA LEU A 325 -2.93 6.30 -4.53
C LEU A 325 -2.09 6.03 -5.77
N VAL A 326 -2.21 4.82 -6.31
CA VAL A 326 -1.43 4.33 -7.45
C VAL A 326 -2.33 3.83 -8.57
N HIS A 327 -1.82 3.90 -9.79
CA HIS A 327 -2.37 3.28 -10.99
C HIS A 327 -1.44 2.13 -11.39
N VAL A 328 -1.99 0.94 -11.66
CA VAL A 328 -1.21 -0.24 -12.08
C VAL A 328 -0.94 -0.16 -13.58
N GLU A 329 0.31 0.15 -13.97
CA GLU A 329 0.74 0.17 -15.37
C GLU A 329 0.96 -1.24 -15.91
N ARG A 330 1.59 -2.11 -15.10
CA ARG A 330 1.86 -3.51 -15.45
C ARG A 330 1.79 -4.41 -14.21
N ALA A 331 1.24 -5.60 -14.38
CA ALA A 331 1.36 -6.70 -13.45
C ALA A 331 2.33 -7.74 -14.03
N TYR A 332 3.49 -7.92 -13.39
CA TYR A 332 4.45 -8.94 -13.83
C TYR A 332 4.01 -10.33 -13.33
N PRO A 333 4.46 -11.42 -13.98
CA PRO A 333 4.18 -12.77 -13.52
C PRO A 333 4.58 -12.98 -12.05
N PRO A 334 3.86 -13.86 -11.31
CA PRO A 334 4.28 -14.23 -9.96
C PRO A 334 5.67 -14.89 -9.99
N ALA A 335 6.45 -14.60 -8.96
CA ALA A 335 7.76 -15.17 -8.75
C ALA A 335 7.85 -15.75 -7.33
N TRP A 336 8.78 -16.68 -7.14
CA TRP A 336 9.08 -17.32 -5.87
C TRP A 336 10.41 -16.80 -5.35
N VAL A 337 10.41 -16.34 -4.11
CA VAL A 337 11.58 -15.77 -3.44
C VAL A 337 12.01 -16.70 -2.32
N GLU A 338 13.12 -17.38 -2.50
CA GLU A 338 13.78 -18.16 -1.45
C GLU A 338 14.79 -17.28 -0.71
N SER A 339 14.69 -17.26 0.62
CA SER A 339 15.49 -16.40 1.50
C SER A 339 15.99 -17.18 2.71
N GLY A 340 16.96 -16.65 3.47
CA GLY A 340 17.47 -17.32 4.67
C GLY A 340 18.25 -18.62 4.41
N ARG A 341 18.80 -18.79 3.20
CA ARG A 341 19.77 -19.83 2.88
C ARG A 341 21.06 -19.65 3.69
N VAL A 342 21.81 -20.74 3.87
CA VAL A 342 23.12 -20.74 4.55
C VAL A 342 24.15 -19.82 3.86
N ASP A 343 24.04 -19.62 2.54
CA ASP A 343 24.90 -18.71 1.78
C ASP A 343 24.51 -17.21 1.91
N GLY A 344 23.44 -16.90 2.66
CA GLY A 344 22.90 -15.55 2.85
C GLY A 344 22.26 -14.95 1.59
N ARG A 345 22.15 -15.69 0.48
CA ARG A 345 21.61 -15.18 -0.79
C ARG A 345 20.11 -15.33 -0.86
N THR A 346 19.48 -14.39 -1.56
CA THR A 346 18.07 -14.47 -1.94
C THR A 346 17.98 -14.88 -3.41
N ILE A 347 17.17 -15.88 -3.73
CA ILE A 347 16.98 -16.39 -5.09
C ILE A 347 15.55 -16.12 -5.53
N HIS A 348 15.40 -15.59 -6.74
CA HIS A 348 14.12 -15.34 -7.40
C HIS A 348 13.92 -16.39 -8.50
N ARG A 349 12.79 -17.10 -8.52
CA ARG A 349 12.46 -18.13 -9.51
C ARG A 349 11.08 -17.87 -10.13
N GLY A 350 10.91 -18.17 -11.42
CA GLY A 350 9.57 -18.33 -12.01
C GLY A 350 8.97 -19.70 -11.63
N ASP A 351 7.67 -19.89 -11.87
CA ASP A 351 6.95 -21.12 -11.49
C ASP A 351 7.64 -22.42 -11.96
N ALA A 352 8.12 -22.47 -13.20
CA ALA A 352 8.80 -23.65 -13.74
C ALA A 352 10.15 -23.96 -13.04
N ALA A 353 10.89 -22.92 -12.66
CA ALA A 353 12.17 -23.06 -11.96
C ALA A 353 11.95 -23.43 -10.48
N GLU A 354 10.91 -22.90 -9.84
CA GLU A 354 10.54 -23.32 -8.48
C GLU A 354 10.00 -24.75 -8.46
N ALA A 355 9.18 -25.18 -9.43
CA ALA A 355 8.72 -26.56 -9.53
C ALA A 355 9.89 -27.56 -9.67
N ARG A 356 10.98 -27.19 -10.36
CA ARG A 356 12.22 -27.97 -10.38
C ARG A 356 12.92 -27.98 -9.02
N ALA A 357 13.07 -26.82 -8.39
CA ALA A 357 13.75 -26.68 -7.10
C ALA A 357 13.01 -27.44 -5.98
N ALA A 358 11.68 -27.40 -5.96
CA ALA A 358 10.83 -28.13 -5.03
C ALA A 358 11.02 -29.66 -5.19
N ARG A 359 10.90 -30.19 -6.41
CA ARG A 359 11.12 -31.62 -6.68
C ARG A 359 12.54 -32.09 -6.32
N ALA A 360 13.56 -31.27 -6.61
CA ALA A 360 14.94 -31.59 -6.26
C ALA A 360 15.15 -31.62 -4.73
N PHE A 361 14.54 -30.69 -4.01
CA PHE A 361 14.56 -30.67 -2.55
C PHE A 361 13.80 -31.85 -1.93
N GLU A 362 12.60 -32.16 -2.43
CA GLU A 362 11.80 -33.30 -2.01
C GLU A 362 12.55 -34.61 -2.22
N ALA A 363 13.17 -34.80 -3.39
CA ALA A 363 14.00 -35.98 -3.69
C ALA A 363 15.21 -36.09 -2.76
N ALA A 364 15.97 -35.01 -2.56
CA ALA A 364 17.13 -35.01 -1.66
C ALA A 364 16.72 -35.27 -0.20
N ARG A 365 15.59 -34.71 0.25
CA ARG A 365 15.02 -34.95 1.58
C ARG A 365 14.56 -36.40 1.74
N ALA A 366 13.90 -36.96 0.73
CA ALA A 366 13.49 -38.36 0.72
C ALA A 366 14.69 -39.31 0.79
N GLU A 367 15.76 -39.07 0.01
CA GLU A 367 16.98 -39.89 0.02
C GLU A 367 17.70 -39.91 1.39
N VAL A 368 17.62 -38.80 2.15
CA VAL A 368 18.15 -38.74 3.51
C VAL A 368 17.28 -39.51 4.50
N ILE A 369 15.96 -39.39 4.39
CA ILE A 369 14.99 -40.12 5.24
C ILE A 369 15.08 -41.62 4.97
N GLU A 370 15.12 -42.04 3.70
CA GLU A 370 15.24 -43.44 3.30
C GLU A 370 16.57 -44.05 3.80
N ARG A 371 17.68 -43.33 3.67
CA ARG A 371 18.97 -43.78 4.19
C ARG A 371 18.94 -43.95 5.72
N ALA A 372 18.39 -42.98 6.44
CA ALA A 372 18.25 -43.08 7.90
C ALA A 372 17.32 -44.22 8.34
N ALA A 373 16.25 -44.49 7.58
CA ALA A 373 15.38 -45.65 7.82
C ALA A 373 16.10 -46.98 7.56
N ASN A 374 16.88 -47.08 6.47
CA ASN A 374 17.70 -48.24 6.17
C ASN A 374 18.79 -48.48 7.23
N ASP A 375 19.41 -47.42 7.75
CA ASP A 375 20.40 -47.52 8.83
C ASP A 375 19.77 -48.07 10.13
N VAL A 376 18.51 -47.75 10.43
CA VAL A 376 17.75 -48.37 11.56
C VAL A 376 17.44 -49.84 11.28
N VAL A 377 17.00 -50.19 10.07
CA VAL A 377 16.69 -51.58 9.70
C VAL A 377 17.95 -52.47 9.76
N LEU A 378 19.09 -51.98 9.25
CA LEU A 378 20.36 -52.71 9.27
C LEU A 378 21.02 -52.71 10.66
N GLY A 379 20.93 -51.61 11.41
CA GLY A 379 21.45 -51.50 12.78
C GLY A 379 20.72 -52.41 13.78
N ASN A 380 19.40 -52.53 13.65
CA ASN A 380 18.61 -53.45 14.50
C ASN A 380 18.89 -54.93 14.19
N GLY A 381 19.38 -55.26 12.99
CA GLY A 381 19.77 -56.63 12.61
C GLY A 381 20.90 -57.23 13.45
N SER A 382 21.69 -56.40 14.16
CA SER A 382 22.83 -56.86 14.97
C SER A 382 22.63 -56.80 16.49
N ARG A 383 21.50 -56.25 17.01
CA ARG A 383 21.39 -55.94 18.44
C ARG A 383 20.20 -56.48 19.22
N TYR A 384 19.20 -57.07 18.57
CA TYR A 384 18.05 -57.67 19.28
C TYR A 384 17.74 -59.10 18.81
N ARG A 385 18.25 -60.09 19.57
CA ARG A 385 17.69 -61.45 19.65
C ARG A 385 17.32 -61.85 21.09
N ASP A 386 17.75 -61.08 22.08
CA ASP A 386 17.33 -61.19 23.48
C ASP A 386 16.58 -59.92 23.90
N ASP A 387 15.89 -60.00 25.03
CA ASP A 387 15.07 -58.96 25.69
C ASP A 387 13.71 -58.64 25.04
N LEU A 388 12.80 -59.60 25.22
CA LEU A 388 11.35 -59.44 25.15
C LEU A 388 10.84 -58.68 26.39
N CYS A 389 10.61 -57.35 26.29
CA CYS A 389 9.67 -56.58 27.12
C CYS A 389 9.49 -55.12 26.63
N ASP A 390 8.46 -54.46 27.19
CA ASP A 390 8.18 -53.01 27.19
C ASP A 390 7.78 -52.31 25.87
N LEU A 391 6.47 -52.36 25.62
CA LEU A 391 5.73 -51.59 24.60
C LEU A 391 5.74 -50.06 24.83
N THR A 392 6.11 -49.59 26.02
CA THR A 392 6.14 -48.16 26.39
C THR A 392 7.30 -47.37 25.79
N ASP A 393 8.37 -48.05 25.40
CA ASP A 393 9.56 -47.40 24.82
C ASP A 393 9.45 -47.18 23.31
N ALA A 394 8.46 -47.79 22.64
CA ALA A 394 8.34 -47.73 21.19
C ALA A 394 8.15 -46.30 20.67
N ASP A 395 7.46 -45.45 21.44
CA ASP A 395 7.23 -44.05 21.07
C ASP A 395 8.44 -43.16 21.40
N ALA A 396 9.14 -43.39 22.51
CA ALA A 396 10.40 -42.70 22.81
C ALA A 396 11.50 -43.00 21.75
N ARG A 397 11.61 -44.27 21.32
CA ARG A 397 12.53 -44.68 20.24
C ARG A 397 12.15 -44.10 18.87
N ARG A 398 10.88 -43.76 18.64
CA ARG A 398 10.42 -43.02 17.45
C ARG A 398 10.82 -41.55 17.54
N GLU A 399 10.60 -40.92 18.69
CA GLU A 399 10.99 -39.53 18.94
C GLU A 399 12.51 -39.34 18.79
N ASP A 400 13.33 -40.21 19.38
CA ASP A 400 14.80 -40.24 19.21
C ASP A 400 15.21 -40.39 17.74
N HIS A 401 14.52 -41.25 16.98
CA HIS A 401 14.79 -41.46 15.55
C HIS A 401 14.38 -40.25 14.70
N GLU A 402 13.21 -39.67 14.95
CA GLU A 402 12.74 -38.46 14.28
C GLU A 402 13.64 -37.27 14.58
N GLU A 403 14.15 -37.12 15.82
CA GLU A 403 15.15 -36.11 16.17
C GLU A 403 16.47 -36.34 15.41
N ALA A 404 16.97 -37.57 15.36
CA ALA A 404 18.20 -37.91 14.62
C ALA A 404 18.06 -37.65 13.11
N VAL A 405 16.90 -37.94 12.52
CA VAL A 405 16.57 -37.62 11.13
C VAL A 405 16.51 -36.11 10.93
N ASN A 406 15.79 -35.37 11.79
CA ASN A 406 15.66 -33.92 11.70
C ASN A 406 17.01 -33.22 11.84
N LYS A 407 17.88 -33.66 12.75
CA LYS A 407 19.26 -33.18 12.92
C LYS A 407 20.13 -33.45 11.68
N THR A 408 19.94 -34.61 11.05
CA THR A 408 20.62 -34.95 9.79
C THR A 408 20.13 -34.07 8.64
N LEU A 409 18.82 -33.82 8.56
CA LEU A 409 18.22 -32.90 7.58
C LEU A 409 18.70 -31.46 7.81
N GLU A 410 18.76 -31.00 9.06
CA GLU A 410 19.23 -29.66 9.43
C GLU A 410 20.70 -29.46 9.03
N SER A 411 21.59 -30.41 9.36
CA SER A 411 23.01 -30.35 8.98
C SER A 411 23.24 -30.31 7.45
N LYS A 412 22.29 -30.82 6.66
CA LYS A 412 22.30 -30.81 5.20
C LYS A 412 21.53 -29.64 4.57
N GLY A 413 20.89 -28.78 5.38
CA GLY A 413 20.01 -27.70 4.89
C GLY A 413 18.72 -28.21 4.24
N LEU A 414 18.29 -29.43 4.57
CA LEU A 414 17.11 -30.13 4.02
C LEU A 414 15.91 -30.17 4.99
N LEU A 415 15.98 -29.45 6.11
CA LEU A 415 14.89 -29.38 7.10
C LEU A 415 13.72 -28.52 6.62
N GLU A 416 13.97 -27.26 6.25
CA GLU A 416 12.97 -26.32 5.72
C GLU A 416 13.50 -25.48 4.55
N ARG A 417 12.60 -25.05 3.65
CA ARG A 417 12.88 -24.00 2.64
C ARG A 417 11.96 -22.81 2.87
N ARG A 418 12.54 -21.63 3.09
CA ARG A 418 11.81 -20.37 3.27
C ARG A 418 11.52 -19.70 1.92
N VAL A 419 10.63 -20.31 1.16
CA VAL A 419 10.15 -19.80 -0.14
C VAL A 419 8.85 -19.00 0.06
N ARG A 420 8.74 -17.83 -0.57
CA ARG A 420 7.55 -16.98 -0.52
C ARG A 420 7.17 -16.54 -1.94
N ARG A 421 5.90 -16.70 -2.31
CA ARG A 421 5.38 -16.16 -3.58
C ARG A 421 5.27 -14.64 -3.48
N CYS A 422 5.66 -13.94 -4.53
CA CYS A 422 5.53 -12.49 -4.66
C CYS A 422 5.06 -12.09 -6.05
N VAL A 423 4.51 -10.89 -6.16
CA VAL A 423 4.27 -10.21 -7.44
C VAL A 423 4.91 -8.84 -7.38
N LYS A 424 5.57 -8.48 -8.48
CA LYS A 424 6.02 -7.12 -8.76
C LYS A 424 5.01 -6.45 -9.69
N LEU A 425 4.74 -5.18 -9.42
CA LEU A 425 3.82 -4.35 -10.19
C LEU A 425 4.54 -3.08 -10.60
N ARG A 426 4.46 -2.71 -11.87
CA ARG A 426 4.87 -1.36 -12.30
C ARG A 426 3.71 -0.42 -12.00
N VAL A 427 3.93 0.58 -11.17
CA VAL A 427 2.89 1.52 -10.76
C VAL A 427 3.28 2.98 -11.01
N SER A 428 2.30 3.81 -11.34
CA SER A 428 2.44 5.26 -11.45
C SER A 428 1.50 5.98 -10.49
N GLY A 429 1.80 7.24 -10.19
CA GLY A 429 0.85 8.11 -9.50
C GLY A 429 -0.32 8.50 -10.41
N VAL A 430 -1.38 9.05 -9.80
CA VAL A 430 -2.40 9.78 -10.54
C VAL A 430 -2.04 11.26 -10.67
N ARG A 431 -2.44 11.89 -11.77
CA ARG A 431 -2.34 13.34 -11.99
C ARG A 431 -3.64 14.04 -11.63
N ASN A 432 -3.56 15.31 -11.23
CA ASN A 432 -4.72 16.20 -11.23
C ASN A 432 -4.98 16.65 -12.68
N VAL A 433 -6.25 16.81 -13.05
CA VAL A 433 -6.69 17.12 -14.42
C VAL A 433 -6.64 18.62 -14.73
N GLU A 434 -6.89 19.47 -13.72
CA GLU A 434 -6.86 20.94 -13.83
C GLU A 434 -5.42 21.46 -13.97
N HIS A 435 -4.46 20.82 -13.28
CA HIS A 435 -3.05 21.16 -13.36
C HIS A 435 -2.39 20.52 -14.59
N ARG A 436 -1.99 21.37 -15.56
CA ARG A 436 -1.32 20.99 -16.82
C ARG A 436 0.02 20.25 -16.67
N GLU A 437 0.59 20.15 -15.47
CA GLU A 437 1.84 19.44 -15.16
C GLU A 437 1.68 17.90 -15.15
N ALA A 438 1.05 17.35 -16.19
CA ALA A 438 0.67 15.94 -16.29
C ALA A 438 1.82 14.92 -16.31
N ARG A 439 3.09 15.36 -16.36
CA ARG A 439 4.27 14.52 -16.63
C ARG A 439 4.99 13.96 -15.40
N LEU A 440 4.73 14.47 -14.20
CA LEU A 440 5.50 14.12 -12.99
C LEU A 440 4.67 13.38 -11.94
N VAL A 441 3.88 12.39 -12.36
CA VAL A 441 3.11 11.53 -11.43
C VAL A 441 3.99 10.70 -10.48
N GLY A 442 5.24 10.43 -10.88
CA GLY A 442 6.13 9.47 -10.25
C GLY A 442 5.80 8.05 -10.67
N SER A 443 6.81 7.19 -10.74
CA SER A 443 6.69 5.76 -11.00
C SER A 443 7.48 4.96 -9.98
N ALA A 444 7.02 3.75 -9.67
CA ALA A 444 7.69 2.84 -8.76
C ALA A 444 7.50 1.38 -9.18
N LEU A 445 8.42 0.52 -8.75
CA LEU A 445 8.20 -0.92 -8.71
C LEU A 445 7.60 -1.28 -7.34
N LEU A 446 6.41 -1.86 -7.33
CA LEU A 446 5.69 -2.24 -6.10
C LEU A 446 5.70 -3.76 -5.95
N THR A 447 6.42 -4.26 -4.96
CA THR A 447 6.56 -5.68 -4.64
C THR A 447 5.61 -6.05 -3.50
N THR A 448 4.75 -7.05 -3.72
CA THR A 448 3.87 -7.64 -2.68
C THR A 448 4.23 -9.10 -2.49
N TYR A 449 4.30 -9.56 -1.24
CA TYR A 449 4.68 -10.92 -0.84
C TYR A 449 3.50 -11.66 -0.20
N ASP A 450 3.62 -12.99 -0.10
CA ASP A 450 2.60 -13.89 0.45
C ASP A 450 1.27 -13.81 -0.35
N VAL A 451 1.38 -13.69 -1.67
CA VAL A 451 0.23 -13.51 -2.59
C VAL A 451 -0.42 -14.84 -2.97
N ASP A 452 -1.76 -14.86 -2.99
CA ASP A 452 -2.62 -15.98 -3.37
C ASP A 452 -3.39 -15.68 -4.67
N GLU A 453 -4.10 -16.68 -5.21
CA GLU A 453 -4.88 -16.51 -6.45
C GLU A 453 -6.03 -15.48 -6.31
N SER A 454 -6.56 -15.26 -5.10
CA SER A 454 -7.56 -14.21 -4.87
C SER A 454 -6.97 -12.81 -5.01
N PHE A 455 -5.76 -12.57 -4.49
CA PHE A 455 -5.04 -11.32 -4.71
C PHE A 455 -4.63 -11.13 -6.18
N LEU A 456 -4.16 -12.19 -6.85
CA LEU A 456 -3.77 -12.13 -8.27
C LEU A 456 -4.93 -11.76 -9.19
N SER A 457 -6.15 -12.25 -8.90
CA SER A 457 -7.36 -11.86 -9.64
C SER A 457 -7.90 -10.48 -9.24
N HIS A 458 -7.59 -9.99 -8.04
CA HIS A 458 -7.99 -8.65 -7.58
C HIS A 458 -7.15 -7.52 -8.20
N VAL A 459 -5.86 -7.75 -8.48
CA VAL A 459 -4.93 -6.75 -9.03
C VAL A 459 -4.96 -6.78 -10.56
N VAL A 460 -5.49 -5.71 -11.17
CA VAL A 460 -5.72 -5.63 -12.62
C VAL A 460 -4.95 -4.44 -13.21
N GLU A 461 -4.34 -4.63 -14.38
CA GLU A 461 -3.70 -3.55 -15.15
C GLU A 461 -4.73 -2.48 -15.55
N GLY A 462 -4.32 -1.21 -15.56
CA GLY A 462 -5.19 -0.07 -15.83
C GLY A 462 -6.05 0.39 -14.64
N ALA A 463 -6.19 -0.42 -13.60
CA ALA A 463 -6.97 -0.05 -12.41
C ALA A 463 -6.14 0.80 -11.42
N CYS A 464 -6.85 1.67 -10.69
CA CYS A 464 -6.30 2.47 -9.61
C CYS A 464 -6.63 1.88 -8.23
N TYR A 465 -5.66 1.94 -7.31
CA TYR A 465 -5.78 1.42 -5.95
C TYR A 465 -5.29 2.46 -4.93
N GLU A 466 -6.12 2.74 -3.93
CA GLU A 466 -5.68 3.34 -2.69
C GLU A 466 -4.98 2.26 -1.85
N LEU A 467 -3.73 2.53 -1.51
CA LEU A 467 -2.91 1.67 -0.67
C LEU A 467 -2.80 2.30 0.72
N THR A 468 -3.08 1.53 1.76
CA THR A 468 -3.06 1.99 3.16
C THR A 468 -2.25 1.04 4.04
N GLY A 469 -1.43 1.56 4.96
CA GLY A 469 -0.72 0.76 5.95
C GLY A 469 0.81 0.77 5.83
N ASP A 470 1.41 -0.42 5.79
CA ASP A 470 2.86 -0.65 5.92
C ASP A 470 3.59 -0.70 4.56
N LEU A 471 3.55 0.40 3.83
CA LEU A 471 4.32 0.57 2.58
C LEU A 471 5.73 1.06 2.89
N ARG A 472 6.75 0.34 2.41
CA ARG A 472 8.15 0.60 2.72
C ARG A 472 8.91 1.06 1.47
N PRO A 473 9.35 2.32 1.40
CA PRO A 473 10.06 2.84 0.22
C PRO A 473 11.58 2.61 0.30
N SER A 474 12.12 1.94 -0.71
CA SER A 474 13.54 1.71 -0.94
C SER A 474 14.03 2.43 -2.21
N ALA A 475 15.33 2.60 -2.33
CA ALA A 475 15.97 3.06 -3.56
C ALA A 475 16.29 1.85 -4.45
N PHE A 476 15.98 1.97 -5.74
CA PHE A 476 16.27 0.95 -6.75
C PHE A 476 17.42 1.38 -7.67
N GLU A 477 18.01 0.42 -8.39
CA GLU A 477 19.10 0.65 -9.35
C GLU A 477 18.76 1.81 -10.32
N LYS A 478 19.74 2.70 -10.57
CA LYS A 478 19.59 3.95 -11.36
C LYS A 478 18.53 4.94 -10.84
N ALA A 479 18.44 5.10 -9.53
CA ALA A 479 17.62 6.12 -8.84
C ALA A 479 16.09 5.96 -9.01
N GLY A 480 15.62 4.74 -9.25
CA GLY A 480 14.20 4.40 -9.18
C GLY A 480 13.67 4.34 -7.74
N LEU A 481 12.35 4.45 -7.59
CA LEU A 481 11.65 4.16 -6.34
C LEU A 481 11.15 2.70 -6.36
N GLU A 482 11.48 1.94 -5.33
CA GLU A 482 10.82 0.65 -5.06
C GLU A 482 9.96 0.78 -3.79
N LEU A 483 8.82 0.09 -3.80
CA LEU A 483 7.89 0.01 -2.68
C LEU A 483 7.68 -1.46 -2.34
N ALA A 484 7.85 -1.83 -1.07
CA ALA A 484 7.43 -3.13 -0.57
C ALA A 484 6.11 -2.99 0.23
N ALA A 485 5.10 -3.77 -0.13
CA ALA A 485 3.87 -3.89 0.66
C ALA A 485 4.09 -4.87 1.82
N GLY A 486 4.07 -4.36 3.05
CA GLY A 486 4.09 -5.19 4.26
C GLY A 486 2.73 -5.86 4.52
N ARG A 487 2.70 -6.86 5.41
CA ARG A 487 1.51 -7.69 5.74
C ARG A 487 0.27 -6.91 6.21
N LYS A 488 0.44 -5.65 6.64
CA LYS A 488 -0.66 -4.76 7.07
C LYS A 488 -1.16 -3.84 5.97
N THR A 489 -0.63 -3.94 4.75
CA THR A 489 -1.04 -3.13 3.60
C THR A 489 -2.40 -3.56 3.11
N ARG A 490 -3.39 -2.66 3.13
CA ARG A 490 -4.70 -2.89 2.54
C ARG A 490 -4.85 -2.13 1.23
N TRP A 491 -5.43 -2.84 0.27
CA TRP A 491 -5.70 -2.39 -1.09
C TRP A 491 -7.19 -2.08 -1.22
N ARG A 492 -7.53 -0.92 -1.76
CA ARG A 492 -8.91 -0.54 -2.11
C ARG A 492 -8.92 -0.05 -3.55
N ARG A 493 -9.57 -0.80 -4.45
CA ARG A 493 -9.78 -0.36 -5.83
C ARG A 493 -10.63 0.92 -5.83
N VAL A 494 -10.24 1.90 -6.63
CA VAL A 494 -10.94 3.18 -6.81
C VAL A 494 -11.55 3.18 -8.22
N SER A 495 -12.83 3.54 -8.35
CA SER A 495 -13.49 3.62 -9.66
C SER A 495 -13.06 4.86 -10.44
N GLU A 496 -13.15 4.79 -11.77
CA GLU A 496 -12.82 5.90 -12.65
C GLU A 496 -13.73 7.11 -12.41
N ASP A 497 -15.02 6.90 -12.14
CA ASP A 497 -15.95 7.99 -11.79
C ASP A 497 -15.55 8.71 -10.50
N ALA A 498 -15.04 7.98 -9.50
CA ALA A 498 -14.58 8.57 -8.24
C ALA A 498 -13.31 9.41 -8.45
N LEU A 499 -12.39 8.96 -9.32
CA LEU A 499 -11.23 9.74 -9.73
C LEU A 499 -11.66 10.99 -10.51
N ALA A 500 -12.56 10.85 -11.48
CA ALA A 500 -13.06 11.96 -12.29
C ALA A 500 -13.76 13.04 -11.44
N ARG A 501 -14.62 12.64 -10.50
CA ARG A 501 -15.24 13.56 -9.51
C ARG A 501 -14.21 14.25 -8.60
N ALA A 502 -13.08 13.62 -8.34
CA ALA A 502 -11.96 14.21 -7.60
C ALA A 502 -11.00 15.03 -8.49
N GLY A 503 -11.30 15.23 -9.78
CA GLY A 503 -10.39 15.92 -10.71
C GLY A 503 -9.06 15.19 -10.90
N LEU A 504 -9.05 13.86 -10.74
CA LEU A 504 -7.88 12.99 -10.89
C LEU A 504 -8.01 12.10 -12.12
N ALA A 505 -6.88 11.83 -12.76
CA ALA A 505 -6.78 10.86 -13.86
C ALA A 505 -5.47 10.08 -13.75
N PRO A 506 -5.42 8.81 -14.22
CA PRO A 506 -4.15 8.13 -14.44
C PRO A 506 -3.39 8.77 -15.61
N SER A 507 -2.13 8.36 -15.77
CA SER A 507 -1.28 8.73 -16.91
C SER A 507 -0.57 7.46 -17.44
N PRO A 508 -1.31 6.46 -17.95
CA PRO A 508 -0.76 5.16 -18.29
C PRO A 508 0.26 5.25 -19.43
N THR A 509 1.39 4.55 -19.30
CA THR A 509 2.20 4.17 -20.46
C THR A 509 1.60 2.91 -21.10
N PRO A 510 1.03 2.97 -22.32
CA PRO A 510 0.39 1.82 -22.93
C PRO A 510 1.39 0.70 -23.23
N ARG A 511 0.93 -0.55 -23.18
CA ARG A 511 1.68 -1.70 -23.71
C ARG A 511 1.96 -1.47 -25.20
N LYS A 512 3.22 -1.66 -25.60
CA LYS A 512 3.67 -1.62 -27.00
C LYS A 512 3.78 -3.06 -27.50
N LEU A 513 2.97 -3.46 -28.47
CA LEU A 513 3.29 -4.61 -29.33
C LEU A 513 4.33 -4.12 -30.35
N GLY A 514 5.48 -4.78 -30.44
CA GLY A 514 6.57 -4.37 -31.33
C GLY A 514 7.20 -5.55 -32.04
N GLY A 515 7.13 -5.53 -33.37
CA GLY A 515 7.91 -6.39 -34.25
C GLY A 515 9.31 -5.84 -34.51
N VAL A 516 10.18 -6.62 -35.16
CA VAL A 516 11.56 -6.21 -35.49
C VAL A 516 11.60 -4.93 -36.32
N ASN A 517 10.66 -4.77 -37.26
CA ASN A 517 10.61 -3.56 -38.07
C ASN A 517 10.13 -2.33 -37.29
N ASP A 518 9.24 -2.49 -36.31
CA ASP A 518 8.80 -1.40 -35.42
C ASP A 518 9.93 -0.93 -34.49
N ILE A 519 10.70 -1.88 -33.96
CA ILE A 519 11.92 -1.61 -33.18
C ILE A 519 12.94 -0.89 -34.06
N ALA A 520 13.18 -1.40 -35.27
CA ALA A 520 14.14 -0.85 -36.21
C ALA A 520 13.78 0.57 -36.70
N ALA A 521 12.49 0.90 -36.73
CA ALA A 521 11.93 2.23 -37.01
C ALA A 521 11.88 3.17 -35.78
N GLY A 522 12.24 2.68 -34.59
CA GLY A 522 12.34 3.47 -33.36
C GLY A 522 11.06 3.57 -32.52
N ALA A 523 10.02 2.76 -32.80
CA ALA A 523 8.79 2.74 -32.00
C ALA A 523 9.03 2.24 -30.56
N VAL A 524 10.00 1.34 -30.38
CA VAL A 524 10.51 0.88 -29.09
C VAL A 524 11.92 1.46 -28.90
N ARG A 525 12.14 2.21 -27.81
CA ARG A 525 13.46 2.79 -27.52
C ARG A 525 14.28 1.85 -26.67
N ARG A 526 15.60 2.01 -26.68
CA ARG A 526 16.52 1.20 -25.86
C ARG A 526 16.15 1.32 -24.37
N GLY A 527 15.86 0.19 -23.73
CA GLY A 527 15.39 0.10 -22.35
C GLY A 527 13.88 0.28 -22.15
N ASP A 528 13.08 0.56 -23.19
CA ASP A 528 11.62 0.44 -23.12
C ASP A 528 11.24 -1.06 -23.04
N GLU A 529 10.16 -1.36 -22.30
CA GLU A 529 9.51 -2.67 -22.26
C GLU A 529 8.46 -2.80 -23.37
N PHE A 530 8.46 -3.92 -24.08
CA PHE A 530 7.53 -4.22 -25.17
C PHE A 530 7.06 -5.70 -25.13
N ASP A 531 5.98 -5.97 -25.82
CA ASP A 531 5.43 -7.30 -26.04
C ASP A 531 5.64 -7.68 -27.52
N ALA A 532 5.80 -8.96 -27.84
CA ALA A 532 6.04 -9.44 -29.21
C ALA A 532 5.26 -10.73 -29.51
N VAL A 533 4.87 -10.93 -30.77
CA VAL A 533 4.28 -12.19 -31.26
C VAL A 533 5.19 -12.74 -32.36
N ALA A 534 5.75 -13.92 -32.10
CA ALA A 534 6.80 -14.51 -32.92
C ALA A 534 6.83 -16.05 -32.85
N VAL A 535 7.42 -16.68 -33.86
CA VAL A 535 7.75 -18.11 -33.89
C VAL A 535 9.22 -18.30 -33.54
N LEU A 536 9.53 -19.26 -32.68
CA LEU A 536 10.91 -19.63 -32.35
C LEU A 536 11.54 -20.42 -33.51
N LEU A 537 12.58 -19.85 -34.14
CA LEU A 537 13.36 -20.51 -35.19
C LEU A 537 14.37 -21.49 -34.58
N HIS A 538 15.12 -21.02 -33.59
CA HIS A 538 16.18 -21.79 -32.93
C HIS A 538 16.46 -21.22 -31.54
N ALA A 539 16.78 -22.09 -30.59
CA ALA A 539 17.42 -21.70 -29.34
C ALA A 539 18.79 -22.38 -29.25
N SER A 540 19.80 -21.61 -28.85
CA SER A 540 21.15 -22.12 -28.60
C SER A 540 21.15 -23.11 -27.44
N ASN A 541 22.24 -23.86 -27.28
CA ASN A 541 22.49 -24.53 -26.01
C ASN A 541 22.66 -23.46 -24.90
N PRO A 542 22.16 -23.72 -23.67
CA PRO A 542 22.46 -22.91 -22.50
C PRO A 542 23.96 -22.91 -22.18
N MET A 543 24.46 -21.79 -21.66
CA MET A 543 25.88 -21.57 -21.39
C MET A 543 26.13 -21.13 -19.93
N PRO A 544 27.17 -21.66 -19.26
CA PRO A 544 27.87 -22.91 -19.59
C PRO A 544 26.94 -24.14 -19.44
N PRO A 545 27.21 -25.28 -20.12
CA PRO A 545 26.29 -26.42 -20.17
C PRO A 545 25.90 -27.00 -18.79
N ASP A 546 26.88 -27.19 -17.90
CA ASP A 546 26.68 -27.82 -16.59
C ASP A 546 26.06 -26.87 -15.54
N ALA A 547 26.10 -25.57 -15.80
CA ALA A 547 25.72 -24.53 -14.86
C ALA A 547 25.09 -23.33 -15.62
N PRO A 548 23.96 -23.54 -16.31
CA PRO A 548 23.44 -22.60 -17.29
C PRO A 548 23.00 -21.28 -16.67
N ARG A 549 23.46 -20.17 -17.26
CA ARG A 549 23.10 -18.80 -16.84
C ARG A 549 22.65 -17.91 -18.00
N SER A 550 23.03 -18.25 -19.23
CA SER A 550 22.58 -17.53 -20.41
C SER A 550 22.19 -18.47 -21.55
N GLN A 551 21.32 -17.99 -22.43
CA GLN A 551 20.93 -18.68 -23.66
C GLN A 551 20.42 -17.67 -24.68
N TRP A 552 20.65 -17.95 -25.96
CA TRP A 552 20.14 -17.17 -27.07
C TRP A 552 18.95 -17.86 -27.71
N ALA A 553 17.87 -17.13 -27.94
CA ALA A 553 16.73 -17.59 -28.73
C ALA A 553 16.50 -16.64 -29.90
N PHE A 554 16.28 -17.19 -31.08
CA PHE A 554 16.09 -16.42 -32.32
C PHE A 554 14.68 -16.65 -32.83
N ALA A 555 13.95 -15.57 -33.05
CA ALA A 555 12.53 -15.61 -33.35
C ALA A 555 12.18 -14.77 -34.59
N LEU A 556 11.13 -15.20 -35.29
CA LEU A 556 10.55 -14.56 -36.46
C LEU A 556 9.20 -13.94 -36.08
N ASP A 557 9.09 -12.63 -36.12
CA ASP A 557 7.88 -11.92 -35.72
C ASP A 557 6.96 -11.60 -36.92
N HIS A 558 5.70 -11.25 -36.64
CA HIS A 558 4.69 -10.91 -37.66
C HIS A 558 5.09 -9.82 -38.68
N THR A 559 6.00 -8.90 -38.33
CA THR A 559 6.53 -7.83 -39.20
C THR A 559 7.77 -8.23 -39.99
N SER A 560 8.48 -9.30 -39.60
CA SER A 560 9.73 -9.75 -40.23
C SER A 560 9.55 -10.02 -41.74
N ALA A 561 10.60 -9.90 -42.55
CA ALA A 561 10.55 -10.16 -44.00
C ALA A 561 11.71 -11.04 -44.45
N ASP A 562 11.62 -11.62 -45.66
CA ASP A 562 12.69 -12.47 -46.20
C ASP A 562 14.02 -11.71 -46.27
N GLY A 563 15.07 -12.35 -45.76
CA GLY A 563 16.42 -11.77 -45.66
C GLY A 563 16.58 -10.61 -44.66
N ALA A 564 15.51 -10.18 -43.96
CA ALA A 564 15.53 -8.99 -43.11
C ALA A 564 16.19 -9.20 -41.73
N ARG A 565 16.09 -8.18 -40.86
CA ARG A 565 16.53 -8.29 -39.46
C ARG A 565 15.72 -9.35 -38.72
N LEU A 566 16.34 -10.04 -37.75
CA LEU A 566 15.69 -11.04 -36.88
C LEU A 566 15.62 -10.55 -35.42
N LEU A 567 14.67 -11.09 -34.66
CA LEU A 567 14.58 -10.85 -33.21
C LEU A 567 15.51 -11.84 -32.49
N ALA A 568 16.55 -11.33 -31.83
CA ALA A 568 17.40 -12.10 -30.95
C ALA A 568 17.00 -11.83 -29.49
N ILE A 569 16.71 -12.88 -28.74
CA ILE A 569 16.30 -12.81 -27.34
C ILE A 569 17.44 -13.38 -26.48
N GLU A 570 18.09 -12.48 -25.75
CA GLU A 570 19.10 -12.78 -24.74
C GLU A 570 18.41 -13.17 -23.43
N ILE A 571 18.47 -14.44 -23.04
CA ILE A 571 18.08 -14.88 -21.70
C ILE A 571 19.33 -14.76 -20.82
N GLU A 572 19.24 -13.96 -19.74
CA GLU A 572 20.32 -13.80 -18.76
C GLU A 572 19.76 -13.98 -17.34
N SER A 573 20.35 -14.91 -16.57
CA SER A 573 19.99 -15.18 -15.18
C SER A 573 21.15 -14.92 -14.23
N ARG A 574 20.86 -14.32 -13.07
CA ARG A 574 21.85 -14.08 -12.01
C ARG A 574 22.35 -15.39 -11.36
N THR A 575 21.54 -16.45 -11.37
CA THR A 575 21.88 -17.77 -10.81
C THR A 575 21.41 -18.91 -11.72
N THR A 576 22.04 -20.08 -11.59
CA THR A 576 21.64 -21.30 -12.31
C THR A 576 20.26 -21.79 -11.90
N GLU A 577 19.96 -21.72 -10.60
CA GLU A 577 18.66 -22.12 -10.05
C GLU A 577 17.48 -21.24 -10.50
N ALA A 578 17.75 -20.01 -10.94
CA ALA A 578 16.76 -19.09 -11.48
C ALA A 578 16.63 -19.16 -13.01
N PHE A 579 17.53 -19.88 -13.69
CA PHE A 579 17.55 -19.97 -15.14
C PHE A 579 16.39 -20.82 -15.68
N ALA A 580 15.66 -20.25 -16.65
CA ALA A 580 14.60 -20.91 -17.40
C ALA A 580 15.02 -20.99 -18.88
N SER A 581 15.01 -22.20 -19.43
CA SER A 581 15.46 -22.44 -20.81
C SER A 581 14.39 -22.08 -21.83
N ALA A 582 14.80 -21.56 -22.98
CA ALA A 582 13.93 -21.36 -24.14
C ALA A 582 13.27 -22.66 -24.64
N PHE A 583 13.88 -23.82 -24.35
CA PHE A 583 13.28 -25.12 -24.66
C PHE A 583 11.99 -25.40 -23.85
N GLU A 584 11.79 -24.71 -22.73
CA GLU A 584 10.59 -24.83 -21.88
C GLU A 584 9.40 -24.02 -22.41
N TRP A 585 9.58 -23.16 -23.42
CA TRP A 585 8.54 -22.28 -23.97
C TRP A 585 7.42 -23.00 -24.75
N GLY A 586 7.40 -24.33 -24.79
CA GLY A 586 6.36 -25.11 -25.47
C GLY A 586 6.44 -25.12 -27.01
N ALA A 587 7.47 -24.51 -27.60
CA ALA A 587 7.67 -24.44 -29.05
C ALA A 587 8.41 -25.66 -29.67
N GLY A 588 8.67 -26.72 -28.90
CA GLY A 588 9.20 -27.98 -29.43
C GLY A 588 10.60 -27.87 -30.07
N GLY A 589 11.58 -27.33 -29.36
CA GLY A 589 13.01 -27.38 -29.74
C GLY A 589 13.44 -26.48 -30.93
N GLY A 590 12.51 -25.80 -31.60
CA GLY A 590 12.77 -25.10 -32.86
C GLY A 590 12.51 -26.03 -34.06
N GLY A 591 11.51 -25.69 -34.86
CA GLY A 591 10.93 -26.62 -35.84
C GLY A 591 11.69 -26.74 -37.16
N ASP A 592 12.52 -27.78 -37.30
CA ASP A 592 12.80 -28.38 -38.61
C ASP A 592 11.67 -29.33 -39.07
N LYS A 593 10.78 -29.74 -38.14
CA LYS A 593 9.69 -30.68 -38.39
C LYS A 593 8.38 -29.92 -38.57
N ASN A 594 7.95 -29.77 -39.83
CA ASN A 594 6.74 -29.08 -40.31
C ASN A 594 6.60 -27.58 -39.97
N VAL A 595 7.11 -26.74 -40.89
CA VAL A 595 6.93 -25.27 -40.89
C VAL A 595 5.45 -24.85 -40.80
N HIS A 596 4.53 -25.62 -41.39
CA HIS A 596 3.09 -25.35 -41.36
C HIS A 596 2.41 -25.55 -39.98
N HIS A 597 3.13 -26.10 -38.99
CA HIS A 597 2.63 -26.30 -37.61
C HIS A 597 3.51 -25.59 -36.57
N ALA A 598 4.22 -24.53 -36.97
CA ALA A 598 5.10 -23.80 -36.06
C ALA A 598 4.31 -23.12 -34.92
N THR A 599 4.66 -23.44 -33.67
CA THR A 599 4.03 -22.86 -32.48
C THR A 599 4.27 -21.36 -32.40
N VAL A 600 3.22 -20.55 -32.51
CA VAL A 600 3.31 -19.10 -32.31
C VAL A 600 3.34 -18.79 -30.82
N LEU A 601 4.34 -18.00 -30.41
CA LEU A 601 4.52 -17.56 -29.03
C LEU A 601 4.19 -16.07 -28.90
N LYS A 602 3.54 -15.71 -27.79
CA LYS A 602 3.46 -14.34 -27.27
C LYS A 602 4.50 -14.18 -26.17
N PHE A 603 5.41 -13.24 -26.38
CA PHE A 603 6.37 -12.75 -25.40
C PHE A 603 5.81 -11.47 -24.78
N GLU A 604 5.73 -11.41 -23.46
CA GLU A 604 5.29 -10.22 -22.71
C GLU A 604 6.45 -9.72 -21.85
N ASN A 605 6.61 -8.40 -21.77
CA ASN A 605 7.65 -7.74 -20.99
C ASN A 605 9.08 -8.13 -21.43
N LEU A 606 9.36 -8.08 -22.74
CA LEU A 606 10.73 -8.04 -23.26
C LEU A 606 11.30 -6.63 -23.10
N THR A 607 12.60 -6.52 -22.83
CA THR A 607 13.30 -5.22 -22.78
C THR A 607 14.18 -5.07 -24.01
N TYR A 608 14.04 -4.00 -24.79
CA TYR A 608 14.91 -3.79 -25.95
C TYR A 608 16.33 -3.38 -25.51
N ALA A 609 17.33 -4.20 -25.83
CA ALA A 609 18.67 -4.10 -25.25
C ALA A 609 19.67 -3.39 -26.15
N ARG A 610 19.74 -3.75 -27.44
CA ARG A 610 20.64 -3.15 -28.45
C ARG A 610 20.23 -3.55 -29.87
N ARG A 611 20.70 -2.79 -30.87
CA ARG A 611 20.82 -3.23 -32.25
C ARG A 611 22.17 -3.90 -32.46
N ASP A 612 22.21 -4.91 -33.32
CA ASP A 612 23.42 -5.53 -33.86
C ASP A 612 23.34 -5.43 -35.40
N ASP A 613 24.10 -4.49 -35.96
CA ASP A 613 24.13 -4.27 -37.42
C ASP A 613 25.06 -5.24 -38.16
N GLU A 614 26.01 -5.88 -37.47
CA GLU A 614 26.93 -6.85 -38.08
C GLU A 614 26.17 -8.13 -38.47
N ASN A 615 25.33 -8.63 -37.57
CA ASN A 615 24.52 -9.83 -37.77
C ASN A 615 23.10 -9.51 -38.27
N ALA A 616 22.76 -8.23 -38.42
CA ALA A 616 21.43 -7.71 -38.70
C ALA A 616 20.35 -8.29 -37.76
N LEU A 617 20.51 -8.03 -36.46
CA LEU A 617 19.61 -8.47 -35.39
C LEU A 617 19.11 -7.25 -34.58
N GLU A 618 17.87 -7.31 -34.13
CA GLU A 618 17.41 -6.47 -33.02
C GLU A 618 17.42 -7.33 -31.75
N VAL A 619 18.23 -6.94 -30.76
CA VAL A 619 18.45 -7.72 -29.54
C VAL A 619 17.52 -7.23 -28.42
N ALA A 620 16.60 -8.10 -28.05
CA ALA A 620 15.79 -8.00 -26.84
C ALA A 620 16.38 -8.85 -25.71
N ARG A 621 16.02 -8.53 -24.48
CA ARG A 621 16.38 -9.30 -23.29
C ARG A 621 15.14 -9.87 -22.62
N ALA A 622 15.16 -11.18 -22.37
CA ALA A 622 14.25 -11.84 -21.47
C ALA A 622 14.77 -11.71 -20.04
N THR A 623 13.89 -11.37 -19.11
CA THR A 623 14.19 -11.15 -17.68
C THR A 623 13.32 -12.05 -16.80
N GLU A 624 13.52 -12.03 -15.49
CA GLU A 624 12.63 -12.66 -14.50
C GLU A 624 11.16 -12.16 -14.55
N HIS A 625 10.85 -11.14 -15.35
CA HIS A 625 9.50 -10.60 -15.55
C HIS A 625 8.90 -10.92 -16.93
N THR A 626 9.69 -11.55 -17.81
CA THR A 626 9.23 -11.91 -19.16
C THR A 626 8.33 -13.14 -19.09
N ARG A 627 7.11 -13.02 -19.63
CA ARG A 627 6.19 -14.16 -19.77
C ARG A 627 6.24 -14.67 -21.20
N VAL A 628 6.18 -15.99 -21.37
CA VAL A 628 6.00 -16.61 -22.68
C VAL A 628 4.74 -17.47 -22.63
N THR A 629 3.87 -17.31 -23.62
CA THR A 629 2.62 -18.07 -23.73
C THR A 629 2.44 -18.57 -25.16
N VAL A 630 1.96 -19.81 -25.30
CA VAL A 630 1.59 -20.37 -26.61
C VAL A 630 0.26 -19.76 -27.04
N LEU A 631 0.21 -19.19 -28.24
CA LEU A 631 -1.03 -18.70 -28.83
C LEU A 631 -1.67 -19.78 -29.71
N LEU A 632 -2.77 -20.34 -29.24
CA LEU A 632 -3.54 -21.35 -29.97
C LEU A 632 -4.28 -20.74 -31.19
N PRO A 633 -4.62 -21.55 -32.22
CA PRO A 633 -5.42 -21.09 -33.36
C PRO A 633 -6.83 -20.61 -32.98
N SER A 634 -7.32 -19.58 -33.68
CA SER A 634 -8.70 -19.10 -33.57
C SER A 634 -9.67 -20.23 -33.94
N GLY A 635 -10.32 -20.81 -32.93
CA GLY A 635 -11.26 -21.94 -33.08
C GLY A 635 -11.05 -23.07 -32.06
N SER A 636 -9.85 -23.24 -31.50
CA SER A 636 -9.61 -24.24 -30.44
C SER A 636 -9.89 -23.65 -29.05
N ALA A 637 -11.14 -23.76 -28.60
CA ALA A 637 -11.52 -23.33 -27.26
C ALA A 637 -11.03 -24.32 -26.19
N SER A 638 -10.08 -23.89 -25.34
CA SER A 638 -9.84 -24.51 -24.03
C SER A 638 -10.34 -23.58 -22.93
N ALA A 639 -11.34 -24.02 -22.18
CA ALA A 639 -12.02 -23.21 -21.16
C ALA A 639 -11.20 -23.09 -19.86
N SER A 640 -10.18 -22.22 -19.83
CA SER A 640 -9.42 -21.92 -18.60
C SER A 640 -8.63 -20.60 -18.58
N ALA A 641 -8.93 -19.62 -19.46
CA ALA A 641 -8.31 -18.28 -19.40
C ALA A 641 -9.21 -17.28 -18.64
N PRO A 642 -8.68 -16.50 -17.68
CA PRO A 642 -9.46 -15.51 -16.94
C PRO A 642 -9.87 -14.33 -17.84
N SER A 643 -11.07 -13.81 -17.60
CA SER A 643 -11.80 -12.87 -18.48
C SER A 643 -11.37 -11.40 -18.36
N SER A 644 -10.08 -11.11 -18.43
CA SER A 644 -9.56 -9.74 -18.56
C SER A 644 -9.31 -9.37 -20.03
N SER A 645 -10.33 -8.81 -20.68
CA SER A 645 -10.31 -8.31 -22.06
C SER A 645 -9.45 -7.05 -22.24
N SER A 646 -8.13 -7.21 -22.08
CA SER A 646 -7.13 -6.18 -22.40
C SER A 646 -6.99 -5.99 -23.91
N SER A 647 -6.79 -4.75 -24.36
CA SER A 647 -6.60 -4.42 -25.79
C SER A 647 -5.30 -4.99 -26.39
N SER A 648 -4.37 -5.47 -25.55
CA SER A 648 -3.18 -6.22 -25.97
C SER A 648 -3.49 -7.66 -26.40
N SER A 649 -4.63 -8.24 -25.98
CA SER A 649 -5.04 -9.59 -26.36
C SER A 649 -5.54 -9.67 -27.82
N SER A 650 -6.37 -8.71 -28.24
CA SER A 650 -6.91 -8.65 -29.62
C SER A 650 -5.82 -8.30 -30.65
N SER A 651 -4.92 -7.38 -30.32
CA SER A 651 -3.77 -7.02 -31.16
C SER A 651 -2.77 -8.17 -31.28
N ALA A 652 -2.51 -8.92 -30.21
CA ALA A 652 -1.68 -10.12 -30.27
C ALA A 652 -2.33 -11.24 -31.11
N ALA A 653 -3.66 -11.40 -31.03
CA ALA A 653 -4.38 -12.36 -31.88
C ALA A 653 -4.31 -11.97 -33.38
N ALA A 654 -4.49 -10.70 -33.71
CA ALA A 654 -4.32 -10.22 -35.09
C ALA A 654 -2.89 -10.44 -35.61
N ALA A 655 -1.87 -10.14 -34.80
CA ALA A 655 -0.47 -10.40 -35.15
C ALA A 655 -0.18 -11.90 -35.34
N ARG A 656 -0.79 -12.77 -34.54
CA ARG A 656 -0.74 -14.24 -34.69
C ARG A 656 -1.32 -14.68 -36.02
N ASP A 657 -2.48 -14.17 -36.41
CA ASP A 657 -3.14 -14.52 -37.67
C ASP A 657 -2.35 -14.03 -38.90
N VAL A 658 -1.77 -12.82 -38.83
CA VAL A 658 -0.85 -12.32 -39.87
C VAL A 658 0.38 -13.22 -40.00
N LEU A 659 1.03 -13.58 -38.89
CA LEU A 659 2.22 -14.44 -38.91
C LEU A 659 1.90 -15.86 -39.42
N ALA A 660 0.79 -16.46 -38.94
CA ALA A 660 0.35 -17.78 -39.36
C ALA A 660 0.03 -17.82 -40.87
N LYS A 661 -0.65 -16.78 -41.39
CA LYS A 661 -0.92 -16.66 -42.83
C LYS A 661 0.37 -16.53 -43.65
N ARG A 662 1.34 -15.72 -43.22
CA ARG A 662 2.60 -15.56 -43.94
C ARG A 662 3.45 -16.84 -43.96
N LEU A 663 3.30 -17.70 -42.94
CA LEU A 663 3.88 -19.04 -42.89
C LEU A 663 3.12 -20.06 -43.77
N SER A 664 1.79 -19.98 -43.88
CA SER A 664 1.02 -20.85 -44.80
C SER A 664 1.27 -20.51 -46.26
N ASP A 665 1.33 -19.21 -46.58
CA ASP A 665 1.42 -18.69 -47.94
C ASP A 665 2.84 -18.81 -48.54
N GLY A 666 3.81 -19.32 -47.77
CA GLY A 666 5.20 -19.48 -48.21
C GLY A 666 5.98 -18.16 -48.37
N VAL A 667 5.47 -17.06 -47.82
CA VAL A 667 6.02 -15.68 -47.92
C VAL A 667 7.23 -15.46 -47.00
N LEU A 668 7.70 -16.51 -46.33
CA LEU A 668 8.82 -16.52 -45.40
C LEU A 668 9.64 -17.81 -45.60
N ASP A 669 10.86 -17.72 -46.10
CA ASP A 669 11.78 -18.88 -46.19
C ASP A 669 12.39 -19.19 -44.82
N VAL A 670 11.57 -19.84 -43.99
CA VAL A 670 11.95 -20.36 -42.67
C VAL A 670 13.18 -21.28 -42.75
N ARG A 671 13.41 -22.00 -43.86
CA ARG A 671 14.57 -22.90 -44.00
C ARG A 671 15.85 -22.12 -44.26
N ALA A 672 15.84 -21.06 -45.08
CA ALA A 672 16.98 -20.16 -45.21
C ALA A 672 17.28 -19.42 -43.89
N LEU A 673 16.25 -18.93 -43.20
CA LEU A 673 16.42 -18.21 -41.93
C LEU A 673 16.95 -19.12 -40.81
N SER A 674 16.44 -20.35 -40.69
CA SER A 674 16.99 -21.35 -39.74
C SER A 674 18.43 -21.74 -40.07
N ARG A 675 18.82 -21.82 -41.36
CA ARG A 675 20.23 -22.01 -41.76
C ARG A 675 21.12 -20.82 -41.35
N ARG A 676 20.68 -19.58 -41.60
CA ARG A 676 21.39 -18.36 -41.17
C ARG A 676 21.59 -18.36 -39.65
N VAL A 677 20.57 -18.67 -38.88
CA VAL A 677 20.66 -18.68 -37.41
C VAL A 677 21.61 -19.77 -36.91
N ARG A 678 21.60 -20.97 -37.51
CA ARG A 678 22.55 -22.05 -37.14
C ARG A 678 24.01 -21.67 -37.42
N ALA A 679 24.27 -20.93 -38.49
CA ALA A 679 25.60 -20.39 -38.77
C ALA A 679 26.04 -19.37 -37.70
N LEU A 680 25.12 -18.52 -37.20
CA LEU A 680 25.39 -17.58 -36.10
C LEU A 680 25.66 -18.29 -34.75
N THR A 681 25.10 -19.48 -34.52
CA THR A 681 25.27 -20.23 -33.26
C THR A 681 26.32 -21.34 -33.31
N ASN A 682 27.02 -21.52 -34.44
CA ASN A 682 27.90 -22.68 -34.71
C ASN A 682 27.20 -24.05 -34.48
N ALA A 683 25.89 -24.12 -34.67
CA ALA A 683 25.13 -25.35 -34.45
C ALA A 683 25.35 -26.36 -35.60
N PRO A 684 25.53 -27.66 -35.32
CA PRO A 684 25.77 -28.66 -36.36
C PRO A 684 24.56 -28.79 -37.29
N SER A 685 24.82 -28.85 -38.59
CA SER A 685 23.77 -29.04 -39.60
C SER A 685 23.21 -30.46 -39.54
N PRO A 686 21.88 -30.69 -39.66
CA PRO A 686 21.36 -32.03 -39.89
C PRO A 686 21.98 -32.61 -41.17
N ALA A 687 22.42 -33.86 -41.10
CA ALA A 687 23.30 -34.44 -42.10
C ALA A 687 22.68 -34.46 -43.51
N GLY A 688 23.44 -33.98 -44.50
CA GLY A 688 23.18 -34.22 -45.92
C GLY A 688 22.56 -33.08 -46.72
N LYS A 689 23.36 -32.05 -47.05
CA LYS A 689 23.58 -31.47 -48.40
C LYS A 689 24.40 -30.19 -48.32
N THR A 690 25.44 -30.10 -49.15
CA THR A 690 26.29 -28.91 -49.35
C THR A 690 25.66 -27.97 -50.37
N ASP A 691 25.61 -26.66 -50.09
CA ASP A 691 25.19 -25.62 -51.05
C ASP A 691 25.68 -24.21 -50.59
N PRO A 692 25.68 -23.18 -51.45
CA PRO A 692 26.72 -22.12 -51.48
C PRO A 692 26.63 -21.00 -50.41
N PRO A 693 27.72 -20.19 -50.24
CA PRO A 693 27.82 -19.18 -49.18
C PRO A 693 26.88 -17.97 -49.34
N PRO A 694 26.54 -17.29 -48.22
CA PRO A 694 25.61 -16.15 -48.21
C PRO A 694 26.24 -14.84 -48.76
N PRO A 695 25.41 -13.89 -49.25
CA PRO A 695 25.87 -12.61 -49.78
C PRO A 695 26.28 -11.61 -48.67
N PRO A 696 27.15 -10.63 -48.98
CA PRO A 696 27.65 -9.66 -48.01
C PRO A 696 26.61 -8.55 -47.66
N PRO A 697 26.69 -7.97 -46.45
CA PRO A 697 25.79 -6.88 -46.04
C PRO A 697 26.12 -5.53 -46.70
N PRO A 698 25.13 -4.66 -46.94
CA PRO A 698 25.35 -3.31 -47.45
C PRO A 698 25.91 -2.35 -46.40
N SER A 699 26.74 -1.42 -46.83
CA SER A 699 27.44 -0.44 -45.98
C SER A 699 26.81 0.98 -46.05
N SER A 700 27.40 1.91 -45.28
CA SER A 700 27.03 3.34 -45.14
C SER A 700 25.87 3.62 -44.15
N SER A 701 25.83 4.75 -43.42
CA SER A 701 26.86 5.79 -43.15
C SER A 701 26.60 6.45 -41.79
N SER A 702 27.62 7.11 -41.24
CA SER A 702 27.60 7.70 -39.89
C SER A 702 26.99 9.11 -39.84
N ARG A 703 26.20 9.41 -38.80
CA ARG A 703 25.92 10.81 -38.38
C ARG A 703 25.49 10.95 -36.92
N SER A 704 26.40 11.46 -36.10
CA SER A 704 26.13 12.22 -34.85
C SER A 704 25.77 13.67 -35.22
N PRO A 705 25.33 14.59 -34.32
CA PRO A 705 25.29 14.58 -32.85
C PRO A 705 23.84 14.75 -32.31
N ALA A 706 23.48 15.21 -31.10
CA ALA A 706 24.20 15.88 -30.01
C ALA A 706 23.56 15.65 -28.62
N ALA A 707 24.19 16.22 -27.57
CA ALA A 707 23.65 16.29 -26.21
C ALA A 707 22.96 17.63 -25.93
N ALA A 708 21.96 17.64 -25.05
CA ALA A 708 21.35 18.87 -24.51
C ALA A 708 21.12 18.74 -23.00
N THR A 709 21.91 19.46 -22.21
CA THR A 709 21.75 19.60 -20.76
C THR A 709 20.82 20.77 -20.45
N GLY A 710 19.81 20.57 -19.59
CA GLY A 710 18.87 21.61 -19.19
C GLY A 710 18.67 21.66 -17.67
N ARG A 711 19.09 22.75 -17.03
CA ARG A 711 18.84 23.06 -15.61
C ARG A 711 17.66 24.02 -15.48
N TYR A 712 16.61 23.66 -14.73
CA TYR A 712 15.66 24.60 -14.11
C TYR A 712 15.20 23.97 -12.77
N SER A 713 15.56 24.53 -11.61
CA SER A 713 15.04 25.74 -10.94
C SER A 713 13.71 25.50 -10.23
N ILE A 714 13.66 25.80 -8.92
CA ILE A 714 12.61 25.41 -7.97
C ILE A 714 11.84 26.66 -7.52
N ALA A 715 10.52 26.72 -7.77
CA ALA A 715 9.61 27.65 -7.08
C ALA A 715 8.15 27.15 -7.08
N SER A 716 7.38 27.59 -6.08
CA SER A 716 5.91 27.46 -5.92
C SER A 716 5.26 26.06 -5.90
N GLU A 717 5.62 25.22 -4.92
CA GLU A 717 4.66 24.28 -4.29
C GLU A 717 4.16 24.86 -2.96
N MET A 718 2.89 25.28 -2.87
CA MET A 718 2.04 25.19 -1.65
C MET A 718 0.68 25.87 -1.84
N GLU A 719 -0.38 25.08 -1.82
CA GLU A 719 -1.61 25.27 -1.02
C GLU A 719 -2.46 23.97 -1.16
N TRP A 720 -3.60 23.88 -0.46
CA TRP A 720 -4.66 22.86 -0.68
C TRP A 720 -4.37 21.38 -0.33
N SER A 721 -4.22 21.07 0.97
CA SER A 721 -4.19 19.67 1.48
C SER A 721 -5.29 19.33 2.51
N GLN A 722 -6.23 20.24 2.79
CA GLN A 722 -7.15 20.09 3.93
C GLN A 722 -8.63 20.41 3.66
N GLY A 723 -8.96 21.36 2.79
CA GLY A 723 -10.37 21.65 2.43
C GLY A 723 -10.98 20.59 1.49
N PHE A 724 -10.14 20.02 0.61
CA PHE A 724 -10.56 19.13 -0.47
C PHE A 724 -11.17 17.82 0.01
N MET A 725 -10.52 17.10 0.94
CA MET A 725 -11.04 15.83 1.46
C MET A 725 -12.36 15.99 2.22
N ASN A 726 -12.57 17.11 2.91
CA ASN A 726 -13.85 17.41 3.57
C ASN A 726 -14.98 17.62 2.54
N ALA A 727 -14.67 18.18 1.38
CA ALA A 727 -15.63 18.33 0.28
C ALA A 727 -15.94 16.98 -0.39
N VAL A 728 -14.94 16.10 -0.53
CA VAL A 728 -15.14 14.72 -1.01
C VAL A 728 -16.01 13.92 -0.04
N GLU A 729 -15.69 13.89 1.26
CA GLU A 729 -16.50 13.19 2.27
C GLU A 729 -17.95 13.74 2.33
N ALA A 730 -18.14 15.06 2.19
CA ALA A 730 -19.48 15.67 2.14
C ALA A 730 -20.24 15.36 0.84
N ALA A 731 -19.55 15.29 -0.31
CA ALA A 731 -20.14 14.92 -1.59
C ALA A 731 -20.49 13.42 -1.64
N GLU A 732 -19.65 12.55 -1.07
CA GLU A 732 -19.92 11.12 -0.92
C GLU A 732 -21.10 10.86 0.01
N ALA A 733 -21.20 11.57 1.14
CA ALA A 733 -22.36 11.50 2.04
C ALA A 733 -23.66 11.93 1.33
N LYS A 734 -23.63 13.06 0.60
CA LYS A 734 -24.80 13.56 -0.15
C LYS A 734 -25.17 12.67 -1.35
N ALA A 735 -24.20 12.04 -2.00
CA ALA A 735 -24.44 11.09 -3.07
C ALA A 735 -25.01 9.76 -2.55
N ALA A 736 -24.59 9.32 -1.36
CA ALA A 736 -25.20 8.18 -0.68
C ALA A 736 -26.65 8.48 -0.27
N GLU A 737 -26.91 9.65 0.32
CA GLU A 737 -28.26 10.10 0.69
C GLU A 737 -29.20 10.22 -0.52
N GLU A 738 -28.73 10.77 -1.66
CA GLU A 738 -29.53 10.82 -2.89
C GLU A 738 -29.71 9.45 -3.55
N LEU A 739 -28.74 8.54 -3.44
CA LEU A 739 -28.89 7.17 -3.95
C LEU A 739 -29.87 6.34 -3.10
N GLU A 740 -29.85 6.53 -1.78
CA GLU A 740 -30.84 5.98 -0.84
C GLU A 740 -32.22 6.56 -1.11
N ARG A 741 -32.34 7.88 -1.33
CA ARG A 741 -33.61 8.54 -1.73
C ARG A 741 -34.15 8.07 -3.08
N ARG A 742 -33.28 7.84 -4.07
CA ARG A 742 -33.70 7.28 -5.37
C ARG A 742 -34.05 5.80 -5.26
N ARG A 743 -33.45 5.07 -4.32
CA ARG A 743 -33.80 3.68 -4.03
C ARG A 743 -35.17 3.58 -3.34
N THR A 744 -35.45 4.39 -2.32
CA THR A 744 -36.78 4.40 -1.67
C THR A 744 -37.87 4.96 -2.59
N MET A 745 -37.55 5.93 -3.44
CA MET A 745 -38.48 6.41 -4.47
C MET A 745 -38.78 5.31 -5.50
N LYS A 746 -37.77 4.54 -5.92
CA LYS A 746 -37.99 3.39 -6.80
C LYS A 746 -38.75 2.26 -6.10
N GLU A 747 -38.43 1.93 -4.85
CA GLU A 747 -39.14 0.92 -4.07
C GLU A 747 -40.62 1.33 -3.83
N ALA A 748 -40.92 2.64 -3.81
CA ALA A 748 -42.30 3.15 -3.80
C ALA A 748 -42.98 3.14 -5.18
N GLU A 749 -42.25 3.39 -6.28
CA GLU A 749 -42.75 3.22 -7.67
C GLU A 749 -43.05 1.74 -7.96
N ASP A 750 -42.09 0.84 -7.70
CA ASP A 750 -42.21 -0.61 -7.86
C ASP A 750 -43.38 -1.16 -6.99
N ALA A 751 -43.65 -0.57 -5.80
CA ALA A 751 -44.80 -0.93 -4.96
C ALA A 751 -46.14 -0.39 -5.47
N ALA A 752 -46.17 0.83 -6.01
CA ALA A 752 -47.38 1.41 -6.61
C ALA A 752 -47.78 0.69 -7.90
N ASP A 753 -46.80 0.29 -8.72
CA ASP A 753 -47.02 -0.54 -9.91
C ASP A 753 -47.57 -1.93 -9.52
N ALA A 754 -47.05 -2.54 -8.44
CA ALA A 754 -47.58 -3.81 -7.91
C ALA A 754 -49.00 -3.68 -7.32
N GLU A 755 -49.33 -2.57 -6.67
CA GLU A 755 -50.69 -2.28 -6.19
C GLU A 755 -51.66 -2.05 -7.35
N ALA A 756 -51.23 -1.36 -8.42
CA ALA A 756 -52.00 -1.18 -9.64
C ALA A 756 -52.21 -2.49 -10.43
N GLU A 757 -51.20 -3.37 -10.47
CA GLU A 757 -51.32 -4.71 -11.08
C GLU A 757 -52.29 -5.59 -10.27
N ALA A 758 -52.24 -5.53 -8.93
CA ALA A 758 -53.20 -6.22 -8.05
C ALA A 758 -54.63 -5.67 -8.18
N GLU A 759 -54.83 -4.35 -8.32
CA GLU A 759 -56.15 -3.78 -8.63
C GLU A 759 -56.64 -4.21 -10.02
N ALA A 760 -55.76 -4.29 -11.02
CA ALA A 760 -56.11 -4.77 -12.35
C ALA A 760 -56.51 -6.25 -12.36
N GLU A 761 -55.79 -7.13 -11.64
CA GLU A 761 -56.19 -8.52 -11.44
C GLU A 761 -57.52 -8.64 -10.67
N ALA A 762 -57.72 -7.85 -9.62
CA ALA A 762 -58.98 -7.83 -8.86
C ALA A 762 -60.17 -7.33 -9.71
N ALA A 763 -59.96 -6.34 -10.57
CA ALA A 763 -60.96 -5.86 -11.53
C ALA A 763 -61.28 -6.94 -12.59
N PHE A 764 -60.25 -7.63 -13.10
CA PHE A 764 -60.42 -8.74 -14.04
C PHE A 764 -61.16 -9.94 -13.40
N ALA A 765 -60.88 -10.25 -12.13
CA ALA A 765 -61.59 -11.26 -11.37
C ALA A 765 -63.07 -10.90 -11.15
N ARG A 766 -63.38 -9.63 -10.84
CA ARG A 766 -64.76 -9.13 -10.76
C ARG A 766 -65.49 -9.23 -12.10
N ALA A 767 -64.81 -8.91 -13.21
CA ALA A 767 -65.36 -9.05 -14.55
C ALA A 767 -65.66 -10.53 -14.92
N LYS A 768 -64.86 -11.48 -14.43
CA LYS A 768 -65.10 -12.92 -14.61
C LYS A 768 -66.18 -13.51 -13.68
N GLY A 769 -66.40 -12.91 -12.50
CA GLY A 769 -67.47 -13.33 -11.58
C GLY A 769 -68.87 -12.87 -11.98
N GLY A 770 -68.98 -11.97 -12.95
CA GLY A 770 -70.22 -11.31 -13.38
C GLY A 770 -71.04 -12.04 -14.45
N THR A 771 -71.16 -13.37 -14.42
CA THR A 771 -72.09 -14.10 -15.31
C THR A 771 -72.66 -15.35 -14.65
N LEU A 772 -73.96 -15.63 -14.90
CA LEU A 772 -74.75 -16.80 -14.47
C LEU A 772 -75.36 -16.76 -13.05
N THR A 773 -76.29 -15.84 -12.85
CA THR A 773 -77.58 -16.20 -12.22
C THR A 773 -78.67 -16.12 -13.29
N LEU A 774 -79.04 -17.27 -13.85
CA LEU A 774 -80.21 -17.40 -14.72
C LEU A 774 -81.47 -17.36 -13.86
N GLU A 775 -82.25 -16.29 -13.98
CA GLU A 775 -83.62 -16.27 -13.50
C GLU A 775 -84.48 -17.17 -14.40
N SER A 776 -85.32 -18.00 -13.77
CA SER A 776 -86.35 -18.78 -14.46
C SER A 776 -87.72 -18.20 -14.11
N GLU A 777 -88.32 -17.44 -15.03
CA GLU A 777 -89.73 -17.07 -14.94
C GLU A 777 -90.63 -18.26 -15.33
N PRO A 778 -91.79 -18.42 -14.66
CA PRO A 778 -92.85 -19.34 -15.10
C PRO A 778 -94.06 -18.59 -15.66
N GLN A 779 -94.43 -18.80 -16.94
CA GLN A 779 -95.80 -18.60 -17.44
C GLN A 779 -96.15 -19.59 -18.56
N ALA A 780 -97.39 -20.09 -18.49
CA ALA A 780 -98.12 -20.95 -19.45
C ALA A 780 -97.60 -22.39 -19.64
#